data_AF-A0A8J4D7K1-F1
#
_entry.id   AF-A0A8J4D7K1-F1
#
_cell.length_a   1.000
_cell.length_b   1.000
_cell.length_c   1.000
_cell.angle_alpha   90.00
_cell.angle_beta   90.00
_cell.angle_gamma   90.00
#
_symmetry.space_group_name_H-M   'P 1'
#
loop_
_entity.id
_entity.type
_entity.pdbx_description
1 polymer ?
#
loop_
_entity_poly.entity_id
_entity_poly.type
_entity_poly.pdbx_seq_one_letter_code
_entity_poly.pdbx_strand_id
1 'polypeptide(L)'
;MSRIHIIALVWLSLVFVTASQPSCPPPPVILHSTLVSVCSQEPARSAIGCSMYRLCNNNTLDPPIFSALCDTWRVASSLCSDDKGIADSIGLCNQLRASYLDEAQFRSCMVPYSMTSTSEIRNLHFTACGDMANPADMLGCLSCTLKSCPDPLVSYSEGCYFMDMGQCNPWLDFCLSDGSPYGAAAAVLCLNPEYGIPVVAPPRPPSPPPDPPIAPPSPPPRMPWPRPTTPRPPPPPSPQPPLPRPPPSPSPIPPRLPQPPQYQPSSLVAPSAVLSPPSPNPPNLPPQSPPPQSPPPQSPPPQSPELPGSPLPSPMKPSPPPPRPQPSSSLMLDDSLQTVPTSACVTNSSLPQCASYEYSSSSITTDLISLCASMAYMPGCTIRLACQAGHVTGDVCRPMTLLATICNDMPSMSGCKSYVALCKNTSVVQQCRSFPAIPGLPSTNDARKAVTAMCGSMDMVQCETCKPLTCNDYIGALSSMCTDMPYMDHCGVYATWCKTSMAWIDGSGGSGDLSYYCTGAAEAYGSVSSSSDIPSMLMFFHQRTREILLFRTWLPKTTGQAVGSFIAIAAMSFASVALRTTQFILVTAAAAGRLGSMAPSPQPSMPWWLPSGGQALLNLVSSIITLVVTTLDLFAMLIAMTFNGAYFAAVVLGYGLGTLLLGHLRENYQRHVGVLQPNAANDPDGCCGVVIPPSSVKQGGAIRGNAMAVANGASGNDGVNAKQVVSNGRDGHG
;
A
#
# COMPACT_ATOMS: atom_id res chain seq x y z
N MET A 1 -18.93 -23.43 -38.80
CA MET A 1 -18.12 -22.19 -38.78
C MET A 1 -18.92 -20.90 -38.48
N SER A 2 -20.23 -20.80 -38.75
CA SER A 2 -20.99 -19.55 -38.54
C SER A 2 -21.38 -19.22 -37.08
N ARG A 3 -21.44 -20.19 -36.15
CA ARG A 3 -21.85 -19.94 -34.75
C ARG A 3 -20.74 -19.39 -33.82
N ILE A 4 -19.48 -19.43 -34.23
CA ILE A 4 -18.34 -18.98 -33.40
C ILE A 4 -18.13 -17.45 -33.48
N HIS A 5 -18.58 -16.80 -34.56
CA HIS A 5 -18.46 -15.34 -34.71
C HIS A 5 -19.41 -14.53 -33.82
N ILE A 6 -20.54 -15.10 -33.38
CA ILE A 6 -21.55 -14.36 -32.61
C ILE A 6 -21.14 -14.19 -31.15
N ILE A 7 -20.36 -15.12 -30.58
CA ILE A 7 -19.94 -15.05 -29.17
C ILE A 7 -18.79 -14.05 -28.96
N ALA A 8 -17.93 -13.86 -29.97
CA ALA A 8 -16.83 -12.90 -29.92
C ALA A 8 -17.27 -11.42 -30.02
N LEU A 9 -18.43 -11.15 -30.65
CA LEU A 9 -18.96 -9.79 -30.79
C LEU A 9 -19.71 -9.29 -29.55
N VAL A 10 -20.30 -10.19 -28.75
CA VAL A 10 -21.07 -9.81 -27.56
C VAL A 10 -20.18 -9.37 -26.39
N TRP A 11 -18.92 -9.82 -26.34
CA TRP A 11 -17.97 -9.42 -25.30
C TRP A 11 -17.26 -8.08 -25.55
N LEU A 12 -17.33 -7.53 -26.76
CA LEU A 12 -16.61 -6.30 -27.12
C LEU A 12 -17.40 -5.00 -26.90
N SER A 13 -18.68 -5.07 -26.51
CA SER A 13 -19.57 -3.90 -26.45
C SER A 13 -19.89 -3.38 -25.04
N LEU A 14 -19.20 -3.87 -24.01
CA LEU A 14 -19.55 -3.61 -22.60
C LEU A 14 -18.43 -2.94 -21.80
N VAL A 15 -17.71 -1.97 -22.39
CA VAL A 15 -16.81 -1.06 -21.66
C VAL A 15 -16.86 0.33 -22.31
N PHE A 16 -17.00 1.38 -21.48
CA PHE A 16 -17.06 2.83 -21.76
C PHE A 16 -18.45 3.47 -21.93
N VAL A 17 -19.14 3.63 -20.80
CA VAL A 17 -19.98 4.82 -20.55
C VAL A 17 -19.33 5.58 -19.39
N THR A 18 -18.46 6.54 -19.69
CA THR A 18 -17.99 7.53 -18.71
C THR A 18 -19.07 8.59 -18.54
N ALA A 19 -19.87 8.46 -17.48
CA ALA A 19 -20.83 9.49 -17.10
C ALA A 19 -20.06 10.74 -16.64
N SER A 20 -20.28 11.87 -17.32
CA SER A 20 -19.78 13.18 -16.90
C SER A 20 -20.41 13.55 -15.55
N GLN A 21 -19.60 13.74 -14.51
CA GLN A 21 -20.12 14.22 -13.22
C GLN A 21 -20.69 15.63 -13.37
N PRO A 22 -21.90 15.90 -12.83
CA PRO A 22 -22.49 17.24 -12.87
C PRO A 22 -21.63 18.23 -12.07
N SER A 23 -21.34 19.39 -12.65
CA SER A 23 -20.63 20.47 -11.97
C SER A 23 -21.44 21.03 -10.80
N CYS A 24 -20.87 21.03 -9.59
CA CYS A 24 -21.51 21.58 -8.41
C CYS A 24 -21.51 23.13 -8.41
N PRO A 25 -22.63 23.79 -8.07
CA PRO A 25 -22.65 25.24 -7.88
C PRO A 25 -21.75 25.64 -6.69
N PRO A 26 -21.23 26.88 -6.65
CA PRO A 26 -20.45 27.36 -5.52
C PRO A 26 -21.27 27.33 -4.22
N PRO A 27 -20.67 26.97 -3.08
CA PRO A 27 -21.40 26.83 -1.82
C PRO A 27 -21.96 28.17 -1.34
N PRO A 28 -23.18 28.20 -0.75
CA PRO A 28 -23.73 29.42 -0.20
C PRO A 28 -22.92 29.92 1.01
N VAL A 29 -22.80 31.24 1.14
CA VAL A 29 -22.15 31.86 2.31
C VAL A 29 -23.09 31.76 3.51
N ILE A 30 -22.72 30.94 4.50
CA ILE A 30 -23.41 30.88 5.79
C ILE A 30 -22.76 31.89 6.73
N LEU A 31 -23.58 32.80 7.28
CA LEU A 31 -23.12 33.81 8.22
C LEU A 31 -22.68 33.16 9.54
N HIS A 32 -21.58 33.67 10.10
CA HIS A 32 -21.05 33.20 11.38
C HIS A 32 -22.08 33.34 12.51
N SER A 33 -22.87 34.42 12.52
CA SER A 33 -23.95 34.64 13.50
C SER A 33 -25.02 33.55 13.47
N THR A 34 -25.32 33.00 12.28
CA THR A 34 -26.22 31.86 12.14
C THR A 34 -25.63 30.66 12.88
N LEU A 35 -24.38 30.30 12.61
CA LEU A 35 -23.70 29.19 13.29
C LEU A 35 -23.59 29.37 14.81
N VAL A 36 -23.29 30.58 15.30
CA VAL A 36 -23.34 30.90 16.75
C VAL A 36 -24.72 30.57 17.33
N SER A 37 -25.79 30.99 16.64
CA SER A 37 -27.17 30.79 17.12
C SER A 37 -27.58 29.31 17.14
N VAL A 38 -27.05 28.49 16.22
CA VAL A 38 -27.32 27.04 16.19
C VAL A 38 -26.55 26.35 17.30
N CYS A 39 -25.25 26.62 17.36
CA CYS A 39 -24.32 25.88 18.22
C CYS A 39 -24.39 26.29 19.70
N SER A 40 -25.17 27.31 20.03
CA SER A 40 -25.51 27.69 21.40
C SER A 40 -26.78 27.03 21.94
N GLN A 41 -27.61 26.41 21.08
CA GLN A 41 -28.83 25.73 21.50
C GLN A 41 -28.52 24.29 21.91
N GLU A 42 -29.06 23.86 23.05
CA GLU A 42 -29.14 22.43 23.40
C GLU A 42 -30.29 21.80 22.59
N PRO A 43 -30.10 20.65 21.91
CA PRO A 43 -28.95 19.72 22.01
C PRO A 43 -27.84 19.88 20.93
N ALA A 44 -27.94 20.87 20.04
CA ALA A 44 -27.00 21.10 18.92
C ALA A 44 -25.57 21.35 19.37
N ARG A 45 -25.37 21.79 20.61
CA ARG A 45 -24.05 21.97 21.20
C ARG A 45 -23.16 20.72 21.11
N SER A 46 -23.77 19.53 21.12
CA SER A 46 -23.05 18.25 21.04
C SER A 46 -22.82 17.75 19.60
N ALA A 47 -23.35 18.44 18.59
CA ALA A 47 -23.22 18.05 17.19
C ALA A 47 -21.76 18.18 16.70
N ILE A 48 -21.29 17.24 15.87
CA ILE A 48 -19.93 17.25 15.28
C ILE A 48 -19.63 18.60 14.61
N GLY A 49 -20.58 19.13 13.83
CA GLY A 49 -20.43 20.43 13.19
C GLY A 49 -20.22 21.57 14.21
N CYS A 50 -20.92 21.53 15.34
CA CYS A 50 -20.77 22.53 16.39
C CYS A 50 -19.49 22.37 17.23
N SER A 51 -19.01 21.14 17.42
CA SER A 51 -17.67 20.89 17.95
C SER A 51 -16.59 21.48 17.04
N MET A 52 -16.65 21.20 15.73
CA MET A 52 -15.71 21.75 14.77
C MET A 52 -15.76 23.28 14.74
N TYR A 53 -16.96 23.86 14.75
CA TYR A 53 -17.15 25.31 14.82
C TYR A 53 -16.51 25.94 16.06
N ARG A 54 -16.68 25.32 17.25
CA ARG A 54 -16.04 25.79 18.49
C ARG A 54 -14.53 25.73 18.40
N LEU A 55 -13.98 24.63 17.91
CA LEU A 55 -12.54 24.47 17.75
C LEU A 55 -11.98 25.51 16.76
N CYS A 56 -12.65 25.71 15.63
CA CYS A 56 -12.31 26.73 14.63
C CYS A 56 -12.35 28.16 15.19
N ASN A 57 -13.23 28.43 16.14
CA ASN A 57 -13.34 29.75 16.78
C ASN A 57 -12.42 29.88 18.02
N ASN A 58 -11.75 28.80 18.43
CA ASN A 58 -10.85 28.81 19.56
C ASN A 58 -9.45 29.27 19.15
N ASN A 59 -9.19 30.57 19.33
CA ASN A 59 -7.89 31.18 19.02
C ASN A 59 -6.75 30.72 19.95
N THR A 60 -7.01 29.93 20.99
CA THR A 60 -5.97 29.39 21.89
C THR A 60 -5.42 28.04 21.44
N LEU A 61 -5.94 27.46 20.35
CA LEU A 61 -5.42 26.21 19.79
C LEU A 61 -4.08 26.47 19.09
N ASP A 62 -3.06 25.70 19.46
CA ASP A 62 -1.74 25.71 18.82
C ASP A 62 -1.36 24.27 18.41
N PRO A 63 -1.34 23.93 17.11
CA PRO A 63 -1.65 24.80 15.96
C PRO A 63 -3.16 25.08 15.80
N PRO A 64 -3.56 26.19 15.15
CA PRO A 64 -4.96 26.45 14.81
C PRO A 64 -5.48 25.44 13.78
N ILE A 65 -6.79 25.15 13.81
CA ILE A 65 -7.45 24.33 12.80
C ILE A 65 -7.40 25.04 11.44
N PHE A 66 -7.16 24.27 10.38
CA PHE A 66 -7.03 24.80 9.03
C PHE A 66 -8.34 25.39 8.50
N SER A 67 -8.22 26.51 7.79
CA SER A 67 -9.37 27.32 7.38
C SER A 67 -10.40 26.56 6.55
N ALA A 68 -9.98 25.60 5.71
CA ALA A 68 -10.92 24.82 4.89
C ALA A 68 -11.79 23.83 5.70
N LEU A 69 -11.34 23.38 6.89
CA LEU A 69 -12.22 22.64 7.82
C LEU A 69 -13.16 23.60 8.54
N CYS A 70 -12.78 24.86 8.69
CA CYS A 70 -13.54 25.91 9.34
C CYS A 70 -14.50 26.67 8.41
N ASP A 71 -14.63 26.22 7.16
CA ASP A 71 -15.58 26.78 6.22
C ASP A 71 -17.01 26.65 6.76
N THR A 72 -17.73 27.77 6.85
CA THR A 72 -19.06 27.81 7.47
C THR A 72 -20.08 26.94 6.75
N TRP A 73 -19.95 26.78 5.43
CA TRP A 73 -20.79 25.89 4.63
C TRP A 73 -20.56 24.41 4.98
N ARG A 74 -19.32 24.03 5.31
CA ARG A 74 -18.94 22.65 5.64
C ARG A 74 -19.42 22.26 7.03
N VAL A 75 -19.28 23.17 7.99
CA VAL A 75 -19.90 23.06 9.32
C VAL A 75 -21.41 22.89 9.20
N ALA A 76 -22.07 23.75 8.40
CA ALA A 76 -23.51 23.70 8.20
C ALA A 76 -23.96 22.42 7.45
N SER A 77 -23.17 21.94 6.49
CA SER A 77 -23.36 20.68 5.79
C SER A 77 -23.37 19.50 6.76
N SER A 78 -22.38 19.44 7.65
CA SER A 78 -22.30 18.42 8.71
C SER A 78 -23.51 18.48 9.64
N LEU A 79 -23.94 19.68 10.07
CA LEU A 79 -25.15 19.84 10.90
C LEU A 79 -26.42 19.35 10.19
N CYS A 80 -26.53 19.54 8.89
CA CYS A 80 -27.68 19.07 8.10
C CYS A 80 -27.67 17.58 7.82
N SER A 81 -26.49 16.95 7.80
CA SER A 81 -26.34 15.51 7.66
C SER A 81 -26.68 14.78 8.96
N ASP A 82 -26.21 15.32 10.08
CA ASP A 82 -26.19 14.65 11.37
C ASP A 82 -27.38 15.02 12.27
N ASP A 83 -27.60 16.32 12.47
CA ASP A 83 -28.63 16.87 13.36
C ASP A 83 -29.71 17.63 12.57
N LYS A 84 -30.25 16.96 11.55
CA LYS A 84 -31.25 17.53 10.63
C LYS A 84 -32.40 18.21 11.37
N GLY A 85 -32.91 17.63 12.47
CA GLY A 85 -34.02 18.21 13.23
C GLY A 85 -33.71 19.60 13.80
N ILE A 86 -32.48 19.81 14.27
CA ILE A 86 -32.08 21.09 14.88
C ILE A 86 -31.77 22.10 13.77
N ALA A 87 -31.01 21.67 12.76
CA ALA A 87 -30.69 22.51 11.61
C ALA A 87 -31.93 22.91 10.79
N ASP A 88 -32.96 22.05 10.70
CA ASP A 88 -34.24 22.37 10.07
C ASP A 88 -35.07 23.36 10.90
N SER A 89 -35.03 23.29 12.24
CA SER A 89 -35.83 24.15 13.13
C SER A 89 -35.55 25.65 12.97
N ILE A 90 -34.34 25.98 12.51
CA ILE A 90 -33.86 27.33 12.23
C ILE A 90 -33.77 27.63 10.72
N GLY A 91 -34.19 26.68 9.87
CA GLY A 91 -34.16 26.80 8.42
C GLY A 91 -32.77 26.72 7.77
N LEU A 92 -31.73 26.28 8.49
CA LEU A 92 -30.35 26.22 7.98
C LEU A 92 -30.23 25.27 6.79
N CYS A 93 -30.84 24.08 6.85
CA CYS A 93 -30.76 23.13 5.75
C CYS A 93 -31.58 23.54 4.53
N ASN A 94 -32.67 24.28 4.75
CA ASN A 94 -33.43 24.86 3.63
C ASN A 94 -32.65 25.98 2.95
N GLN A 95 -31.91 26.79 3.72
CA GLN A 95 -31.03 27.82 3.18
C GLN A 95 -29.88 27.21 2.37
N LEU A 96 -29.27 26.12 2.85
CA LEU A 96 -28.25 25.38 2.12
C LEU A 96 -28.80 24.72 0.85
N ARG A 97 -29.95 24.04 0.94
CA ARG A 97 -30.59 23.33 -0.17
C ARG A 97 -31.04 24.28 -1.29
N ALA A 98 -31.39 25.52 -0.97
CA ALA A 98 -31.87 26.50 -1.95
C ALA A 98 -30.86 26.82 -3.08
N SER A 99 -29.57 26.54 -2.86
CA SER A 99 -28.52 26.71 -3.89
C SER A 99 -28.41 25.55 -4.88
N TYR A 100 -29.16 24.47 -4.68
CA TYR A 100 -29.08 23.25 -5.49
C TYR A 100 -30.43 22.98 -6.18
N LEU A 101 -30.37 22.40 -7.39
CA LEU A 101 -31.55 22.16 -8.22
C LEU A 101 -32.48 21.11 -7.60
N ASP A 102 -31.91 20.09 -6.98
CA ASP A 102 -32.64 19.02 -6.32
C ASP A 102 -31.84 18.40 -5.16
N GLU A 103 -32.49 17.50 -4.41
CA GLU A 103 -31.92 16.79 -3.26
C GLU A 103 -30.75 15.87 -3.67
N ALA A 104 -30.74 15.35 -4.90
CA ALA A 104 -29.68 14.47 -5.37
C ALA A 104 -28.39 15.27 -5.64
N GLN A 105 -28.49 16.42 -6.29
CA GLN A 105 -27.40 17.35 -6.49
C GLN A 105 -26.89 17.89 -5.15
N PHE A 106 -27.80 18.23 -4.23
CA PHE A 106 -27.45 18.63 -2.87
C PHE A 106 -26.57 17.56 -2.19
N ARG A 107 -27.02 16.29 -2.19
CA ARG A 107 -26.27 15.18 -1.59
C ARG A 107 -24.96 14.87 -2.30
N SER A 108 -24.90 14.97 -3.64
CA SER A 108 -23.67 14.69 -4.39
C SER A 108 -22.62 15.79 -4.27
N CYS A 109 -23.05 17.03 -4.04
CA CYS A 109 -22.18 18.20 -3.97
C CYS A 109 -21.79 18.60 -2.55
N MET A 110 -22.53 18.13 -1.55
CA MET A 110 -22.16 18.31 -0.15
C MET A 110 -21.08 17.31 0.23
N VAL A 111 -19.97 17.81 0.75
CA VAL A 111 -18.91 17.00 1.37
C VAL A 111 -18.97 17.27 2.87
N PRO A 112 -19.85 16.59 3.63
CA PRO A 112 -19.79 16.65 5.09
C PRO A 112 -18.42 16.11 5.57
N TYR A 113 -18.08 16.31 6.84
CA TYR A 113 -16.97 15.55 7.42
C TYR A 113 -17.25 14.05 7.29
N SER A 114 -16.21 13.24 7.11
CA SER A 114 -16.37 11.76 7.00
C SER A 114 -17.06 11.15 8.22
N MET A 115 -16.94 11.82 9.37
CA MET A 115 -17.72 11.58 10.59
C MET A 115 -19.13 12.16 10.43
N THR A 116 -20.09 11.33 10.01
CA THR A 116 -21.43 11.78 9.61
C THR A 116 -22.49 11.72 10.72
N SER A 117 -22.19 11.10 11.87
CA SER A 117 -23.16 10.90 12.94
C SER A 117 -22.60 11.14 14.35
N THR A 118 -23.11 12.15 15.06
CA THR A 118 -22.81 12.47 16.45
C THR A 118 -23.23 11.33 17.37
N SER A 119 -24.38 10.72 17.08
CA SER A 119 -24.88 9.58 17.85
C SER A 119 -23.99 8.35 17.69
N GLU A 120 -23.45 8.13 16.49
CA GLU A 120 -22.52 7.04 16.21
C GLU A 120 -21.17 7.27 16.90
N ILE A 121 -20.58 8.46 16.77
CA ILE A 121 -19.34 8.82 17.49
C ILE A 121 -19.51 8.66 18.99
N ARG A 122 -20.65 9.10 19.54
CA ARG A 122 -20.94 8.97 20.96
C ARG A 122 -21.05 7.52 21.39
N ASN A 123 -21.67 6.66 20.58
CA ASN A 123 -21.76 5.23 20.84
C ASN A 123 -20.39 4.54 20.73
N LEU A 124 -19.58 4.89 19.73
CA LEU A 124 -18.21 4.38 19.57
C LEU A 124 -17.35 4.79 20.77
N HIS A 125 -17.44 6.05 21.20
CA HIS A 125 -16.76 6.56 22.40
C HIS A 125 -17.18 5.79 23.66
N PHE A 126 -18.48 5.61 23.90
CA PHE A 126 -18.95 4.87 25.08
C PHE A 126 -18.62 3.38 25.04
N THR A 127 -18.60 2.78 23.85
CA THR A 127 -18.15 1.40 23.67
C THR A 127 -16.68 1.30 24.03
N ALA A 128 -15.84 2.18 23.48
CA ALA A 128 -14.41 2.23 23.78
C ALA A 128 -14.14 2.48 25.28
N CYS A 129 -14.85 3.41 25.91
CA CYS A 129 -14.74 3.63 27.36
C CYS A 129 -15.23 2.45 28.21
N GLY A 130 -16.23 1.71 27.73
CA GLY A 130 -16.83 0.57 28.42
C GLY A 130 -16.00 -0.72 28.34
N ASP A 131 -15.23 -0.88 27.26
CA ASP A 131 -14.37 -2.05 27.03
C ASP A 131 -13.09 -2.02 27.90
N MET A 132 -12.81 -0.90 28.57
CA MET A 132 -11.64 -0.80 29.45
C MET A 132 -11.92 -1.26 30.88
N ALA A 133 -10.93 -1.92 31.48
CA ALA A 133 -10.96 -2.33 32.88
C ALA A 133 -11.07 -1.14 33.85
N ASN A 134 -10.52 0.02 33.47
CA ASN A 134 -10.59 1.25 34.24
C ASN A 134 -10.84 2.46 33.32
N PRO A 135 -12.07 3.02 33.28
CA PRO A 135 -12.42 4.15 32.42
C PRO A 135 -11.60 5.42 32.67
N ALA A 136 -10.92 5.53 33.82
CA ALA A 136 -10.07 6.67 34.15
C ALA A 136 -8.75 6.69 33.37
N ASP A 137 -8.36 5.57 32.75
CA ASP A 137 -7.08 5.43 32.06
C ASP A 137 -7.11 5.99 30.62
N MET A 138 -8.29 6.37 30.10
CA MET A 138 -8.46 6.99 28.78
C MET A 138 -8.96 8.42 28.91
N LEU A 139 -8.21 9.32 28.26
CA LEU A 139 -8.62 10.71 28.07
C LEU A 139 -9.96 10.76 27.32
N GLY A 140 -10.81 11.72 27.67
CA GLY A 140 -12.16 11.85 27.11
C GLY A 140 -13.26 11.03 27.81
N CYS A 141 -12.95 9.89 28.46
CA CYS A 141 -13.96 9.08 29.16
C CYS A 141 -14.49 9.74 30.45
N LEU A 142 -13.69 10.61 31.07
CA LEU A 142 -14.11 11.40 32.24
C LEU A 142 -14.96 12.61 31.87
N SER A 143 -14.71 13.21 30.69
CA SER A 143 -15.39 14.43 30.23
C SER A 143 -16.70 14.13 29.48
N CYS A 144 -16.85 12.91 28.94
CA CYS A 144 -18.03 12.45 28.22
C CYS A 144 -18.62 11.20 28.87
N THR A 145 -19.82 11.34 29.43
CA THR A 145 -20.60 10.26 30.09
C THR A 145 -21.95 10.07 29.39
N LEU A 146 -22.62 8.93 29.61
CA LEU A 146 -23.98 8.66 29.10
C LEU A 146 -24.99 9.77 29.41
N LYS A 147 -24.79 10.54 30.48
CA LYS A 147 -25.68 11.65 30.89
C LYS A 147 -25.27 13.01 30.34
N SER A 148 -23.99 13.20 30.02
CA SER A 148 -23.46 14.49 29.60
C SER A 148 -22.19 14.29 28.79
N CYS A 149 -22.21 14.73 27.54
CA CYS A 149 -21.07 14.72 26.64
C CYS A 149 -21.03 16.05 25.88
N PRO A 150 -20.37 17.09 26.45
CA PRO A 150 -20.42 18.44 25.90
C PRO A 150 -19.65 18.59 24.58
N ASP A 151 -18.70 17.69 24.30
CA ASP A 151 -17.97 17.62 23.04
C ASP A 151 -17.60 16.16 22.69
N PRO A 152 -18.52 15.39 22.10
CA PRO A 152 -18.27 13.98 21.78
C PRO A 152 -17.13 13.80 20.78
N LEU A 153 -16.93 14.77 19.88
CA LEU A 153 -15.84 14.71 18.91
C LEU A 153 -14.48 14.82 19.59
N VAL A 154 -14.31 15.82 20.47
CA VAL A 154 -13.05 16.02 21.20
C VAL A 154 -12.78 14.82 22.12
N SER A 155 -13.75 14.40 22.92
CA SER A 155 -13.59 13.25 23.82
C SER A 155 -13.25 11.96 23.07
N TYR A 156 -13.88 11.73 21.91
CA TYR A 156 -13.58 10.57 21.08
C TYR A 156 -12.18 10.63 20.45
N SER A 157 -11.77 11.81 19.96
CA SER A 157 -10.43 12.01 19.42
C SER A 157 -9.33 11.83 20.47
N GLU A 158 -9.52 12.35 21.69
CA GLU A 158 -8.59 12.16 22.81
C GLU A 158 -8.45 10.67 23.17
N GLY A 159 -9.57 9.94 23.13
CA GLY A 159 -9.61 8.53 23.40
C GLY A 159 -8.87 7.69 22.36
N CYS A 160 -9.19 7.90 21.08
CA CYS A 160 -8.56 7.20 19.97
C CYS A 160 -7.09 7.56 19.77
N TYR A 161 -6.70 8.73 20.26
CA TYR A 161 -5.32 9.16 20.29
C TYR A 161 -4.47 8.30 21.27
N PHE A 162 -5.00 7.94 22.45
CA PHE A 162 -4.22 7.25 23.48
C PHE A 162 -4.09 5.73 23.26
N MET A 163 -5.13 5.08 22.73
CA MET A 163 -5.13 3.64 22.46
C MET A 163 -5.94 3.30 21.19
N ASP A 164 -5.34 2.53 20.28
CA ASP A 164 -6.04 1.99 19.11
C ASP A 164 -6.95 0.81 19.54
N MET A 165 -8.23 1.12 19.72
CA MET A 165 -9.24 0.18 20.23
C MET A 165 -10.02 -0.53 19.12
N GLY A 166 -9.56 -0.49 17.85
CA GLY A 166 -10.27 -1.07 16.70
C GLY A 166 -11.60 -0.36 16.34
N GLN A 167 -12.14 0.44 17.26
CA GLN A 167 -13.30 1.33 17.06
C GLN A 167 -12.89 2.68 16.46
N CYS A 168 -11.60 2.98 16.39
CA CYS A 168 -11.07 4.28 15.97
C CYS A 168 -11.01 4.50 14.45
N ASN A 169 -11.49 3.55 13.66
CA ASN A 169 -11.48 3.64 12.19
C ASN A 169 -12.18 4.90 11.65
N PRO A 170 -13.37 5.33 12.16
CA PRO A 170 -13.99 6.56 11.67
C PRO A 170 -13.18 7.83 11.96
N TRP A 171 -12.43 7.85 13.07
CA TRP A 171 -11.52 8.95 13.39
C TRP A 171 -10.28 8.90 12.50
N LEU A 172 -9.73 7.71 12.25
CA LEU A 172 -8.61 7.51 11.34
C LEU A 172 -8.98 7.90 9.90
N ASP A 173 -10.16 7.49 9.44
CA ASP A 173 -10.71 7.86 8.13
C ASP A 173 -10.90 9.38 8.02
N PHE A 174 -11.36 10.04 9.09
CA PHE A 174 -11.37 11.51 9.15
C PHE A 174 -9.98 12.11 9.04
N CYS A 175 -9.00 11.60 9.79
CA CYS A 175 -7.62 12.09 9.71
C CYS A 175 -6.96 11.80 8.35
N LEU A 176 -7.34 10.72 7.65
CA LEU A 176 -6.80 10.33 6.35
C LEU A 176 -7.48 11.07 5.18
N SER A 177 -8.80 11.22 5.21
CA SER A 177 -9.58 11.85 4.14
C SER A 177 -9.57 13.37 4.24
N ASP A 178 -9.91 13.89 5.42
CA ASP A 178 -10.07 15.33 5.67
C ASP A 178 -8.79 15.97 6.18
N GLY A 179 -7.83 15.15 6.66
CA GLY A 179 -6.50 15.60 7.08
C GLY A 179 -5.42 15.61 5.98
N SER A 180 -5.68 15.10 4.76
CA SER A 180 -4.67 14.96 3.69
C SER A 180 -5.04 15.77 2.44
N PRO A 181 -4.10 16.44 1.73
CA PRO A 181 -2.67 16.12 1.60
C PRO A 181 -1.72 16.78 2.61
N TYR A 182 -2.21 17.56 3.58
CA TYR A 182 -1.35 18.41 4.41
C TYR A 182 -1.17 18.01 5.87
N GLY A 183 -1.78 16.94 6.39
CA GLY A 183 -1.61 16.42 7.76
C GLY A 183 -1.93 17.38 8.92
N ALA A 184 -2.05 18.68 8.63
CA ALA A 184 -2.14 19.78 9.57
C ALA A 184 -3.58 20.30 9.69
N ALA A 185 -4.50 19.82 8.84
CA ALA A 185 -5.81 20.44 8.73
C ALA A 185 -6.63 20.30 10.02
N ALA A 186 -6.63 19.08 10.57
CA ALA A 186 -7.21 18.73 11.86
C ALA A 186 -6.14 18.40 12.90
N ALA A 187 -4.99 19.07 12.86
CA ALA A 187 -3.83 18.77 13.72
C ALA A 187 -4.20 18.59 15.20
N VAL A 188 -5.04 19.46 15.76
CA VAL A 188 -5.51 19.35 17.15
C VAL A 188 -6.29 18.07 17.43
N LEU A 189 -7.02 17.56 16.44
CA LEU A 189 -7.84 16.34 16.55
C LEU A 189 -7.07 15.08 16.14
N CYS A 190 -5.99 15.22 15.38
CA CYS A 190 -5.25 14.10 14.75
C CYS A 190 -3.79 13.97 15.23
N LEU A 191 -3.27 14.91 16.02
CA LEU A 191 -1.90 14.89 16.57
C LEU A 191 -1.86 14.62 18.06
N ASN A 192 -0.79 13.94 18.44
CA ASN A 192 -0.42 13.57 19.80
C ASN A 192 0.16 14.79 20.57
N PRO A 193 -0.43 15.23 21.71
CA PRO A 193 0.12 16.31 22.53
C PRO A 193 1.42 15.95 23.26
N GLU A 194 1.69 14.67 23.55
CA GLU A 194 2.89 14.18 24.23
C GLU A 194 4.17 14.30 23.37
N TYR A 195 4.04 14.46 22.04
CA TYR A 195 5.19 14.64 21.14
C TYR A 195 5.59 16.08 20.85
N GLY A 196 4.92 17.10 21.41
CA GLY A 196 5.47 18.46 21.54
C GLY A 196 6.10 19.08 20.28
N ILE A 197 5.62 18.77 19.07
CA ILE A 197 6.14 19.39 17.84
C ILE A 197 5.39 20.70 17.62
N PRO A 198 6.05 21.87 17.67
CA PRO A 198 5.43 23.11 17.23
C PRO A 198 5.25 23.05 15.71
N VAL A 199 4.05 22.74 15.24
CA VAL A 199 3.69 22.86 13.83
C VAL A 199 3.44 24.34 13.54
N VAL A 200 4.34 24.96 12.78
CA VAL A 200 4.15 26.35 12.32
C VAL A 200 2.95 26.38 11.37
N ALA A 201 1.86 27.02 11.81
CA ALA A 201 0.68 27.24 11.00
C ALA A 201 1.06 27.94 9.68
N PRO A 202 0.43 27.62 8.53
CA PRO A 202 0.56 28.44 7.34
C PRO A 202 0.22 29.89 7.67
N PRO A 203 0.92 30.88 7.09
CA PRO A 203 0.63 32.27 7.34
C PRO A 203 -0.84 32.53 7.03
N ARG A 204 -1.53 33.13 8.00
CA ARG A 204 -2.91 33.59 7.88
C ARG A 204 -3.06 34.27 6.51
N PRO A 205 -4.05 33.92 5.67
CA PRO A 205 -4.39 34.80 4.55
C PRO A 205 -4.62 36.19 5.16
N PRO A 206 -4.07 37.26 4.54
CA PRO A 206 -4.27 38.60 5.05
C PRO A 206 -5.75 38.80 5.27
N SER A 207 -6.13 39.26 6.46
CA SER A 207 -7.51 39.66 6.74
C SER A 207 -7.98 40.49 5.55
N PRO A 208 -9.19 40.24 4.99
CA PRO A 208 -9.76 41.18 4.04
C PRO A 208 -9.62 42.58 4.67
N PRO A 209 -9.15 43.58 3.91
CA PRO A 209 -8.97 44.91 4.45
C PRO A 209 -10.25 45.31 5.17
N PRO A 210 -10.18 45.91 6.38
CA PRO A 210 -11.37 46.39 7.05
C PRO A 210 -12.17 47.19 6.03
N ASP A 211 -13.47 46.91 5.94
CA ASP A 211 -14.36 47.67 5.08
C ASP A 211 -14.02 49.14 5.29
N PRO A 212 -13.75 49.89 4.20
CA PRO A 212 -13.35 51.29 4.32
C PRO A 212 -14.38 51.97 5.22
N PRO A 213 -13.95 52.76 6.22
CA PRO A 213 -14.88 53.43 7.11
C PRO A 213 -15.90 54.13 6.23
N ILE A 214 -17.19 53.79 6.44
CA ILE A 214 -18.31 54.40 5.74
C ILE A 214 -18.05 55.90 5.78
N ALA A 215 -17.73 56.47 4.62
CA ALA A 215 -17.44 57.87 4.52
C ALA A 215 -18.64 58.62 5.12
N PRO A 216 -18.41 59.61 6.00
CA PRO A 216 -19.51 60.43 6.48
C PRO A 216 -20.29 60.94 5.26
N PRO A 217 -21.63 60.91 5.31
CA PRO A 217 -22.44 61.26 4.15
C PRO A 217 -21.99 62.61 3.61
N SER A 218 -21.62 62.63 2.35
CA SER A 218 -21.23 63.86 1.66
C SER A 218 -22.34 64.88 1.85
N PRO A 219 -22.03 66.14 2.20
CA PRO A 219 -23.05 67.17 2.27
C PRO A 219 -23.78 67.24 0.92
N PRO A 220 -25.12 67.34 0.92
CA PRO A 220 -25.89 67.25 -0.29
C PRO A 220 -25.42 68.30 -1.30
N PRO A 221 -25.33 67.96 -2.60
CA PRO A 221 -25.01 68.94 -3.61
C PRO A 221 -26.06 70.06 -3.54
N ARG A 222 -25.59 71.31 -3.44
CA ARG A 222 -26.45 72.50 -3.54
C ARG A 222 -27.22 72.43 -4.85
N MET A 223 -28.50 72.09 -4.76
CA MET A 223 -29.41 72.25 -5.90
C MET A 223 -29.64 73.74 -6.15
N PRO A 224 -29.68 74.17 -7.43
CA PRO A 224 -30.09 75.51 -7.80
C PRO A 224 -31.59 75.71 -7.53
N TRP A 225 -31.93 76.95 -7.21
CA TRP A 225 -33.29 77.45 -6.94
C TRP A 225 -34.31 77.11 -8.05
N PRO A 226 -35.61 77.00 -7.69
CA PRO A 226 -36.62 76.35 -8.51
C PRO A 226 -37.18 77.26 -9.61
N ARG A 227 -37.51 76.67 -10.76
CA ARG A 227 -38.45 77.26 -11.72
C ARG A 227 -39.86 76.70 -11.49
N PRO A 228 -40.91 77.54 -11.57
CA PRO A 228 -42.28 77.13 -11.30
C PRO A 228 -42.98 76.62 -12.56
N THR A 229 -43.52 75.40 -12.53
CA THR A 229 -44.54 74.94 -13.48
C THR A 229 -45.49 73.92 -12.84
N THR A 230 -46.73 74.38 -12.64
CA THR A 230 -48.06 73.74 -12.78
C THR A 230 -48.40 72.35 -12.16
N PRO A 231 -49.64 72.19 -11.66
CA PRO A 231 -50.04 71.08 -10.80
C PRO A 231 -50.41 69.82 -11.60
N ARG A 232 -49.91 68.65 -11.16
CA ARG A 232 -50.38 67.33 -11.63
C ARG A 232 -51.29 66.68 -10.56
N PRO A 233 -52.32 65.92 -10.96
CA PRO A 233 -53.33 65.37 -10.06
C PRO A 233 -52.81 64.18 -9.24
N PRO A 234 -53.46 63.86 -8.10
CA PRO A 234 -53.00 62.82 -7.18
C PRO A 234 -53.06 61.42 -7.81
N PRO A 235 -52.04 60.56 -7.59
CA PRO A 235 -52.09 59.17 -8.00
C PRO A 235 -53.07 58.35 -7.13
N PRO A 236 -53.67 57.30 -7.69
CA PRO A 236 -54.68 56.48 -7.02
C PRO A 236 -54.11 55.61 -5.89
N PRO A 237 -54.93 55.24 -4.89
CA PRO A 237 -54.49 54.43 -3.76
C PRO A 237 -54.10 53.01 -4.19
N SER A 238 -52.93 52.57 -3.72
CA SER A 238 -52.41 51.21 -3.89
C SER A 238 -53.33 50.16 -3.25
N PRO A 239 -53.51 48.98 -3.85
CA PRO A 239 -54.45 47.97 -3.39
C PRO A 239 -53.99 47.29 -2.10
N GLN A 240 -54.90 47.16 -1.15
CA GLN A 240 -54.69 46.40 0.09
C GLN A 240 -54.49 44.91 -0.18
N PRO A 241 -53.61 44.22 0.57
CA PRO A 241 -53.44 42.77 0.48
C PRO A 241 -54.71 42.03 0.95
N PRO A 242 -55.11 40.93 0.29
CA PRO A 242 -56.34 40.22 0.64
C PRO A 242 -56.20 39.46 1.97
N LEU A 243 -57.28 39.46 2.75
CA LEU A 243 -57.46 38.71 3.99
C LEU A 243 -57.28 37.19 3.79
N PRO A 244 -56.83 36.44 4.81
CA PRO A 244 -56.68 34.99 4.73
C PRO A 244 -58.05 34.29 4.57
N ARG A 245 -58.14 33.34 3.64
CA ARG A 245 -59.30 32.44 3.53
C ARG A 245 -59.31 31.42 4.68
N PRO A 246 -60.49 31.03 5.18
CA PRO A 246 -60.63 29.91 6.11
C PRO A 246 -60.34 28.57 5.41
N PRO A 247 -59.91 27.53 6.16
CA PRO A 247 -59.56 26.23 5.60
C PRO A 247 -60.78 25.48 5.05
N PRO A 248 -60.64 24.72 3.95
CA PRO A 248 -61.73 23.92 3.40
C PRO A 248 -62.00 22.66 4.23
N SER A 249 -63.29 22.35 4.38
CA SER A 249 -63.83 21.11 4.95
C SER A 249 -63.45 19.86 4.13
N PRO A 250 -63.37 18.67 4.76
CA PRO A 250 -62.92 17.45 4.09
C PRO A 250 -64.01 16.87 3.18
N SER A 251 -63.59 16.30 2.05
CA SER A 251 -64.42 15.56 1.08
C SER A 251 -63.72 14.24 0.71
N PRO A 252 -64.40 13.23 0.13
CA PRO A 252 -64.70 11.99 0.83
C PRO A 252 -63.83 10.81 0.36
N ILE A 253 -63.82 9.77 1.19
CA ILE A 253 -63.13 8.49 1.00
C ILE A 253 -63.60 7.79 -0.29
N PRO A 254 -62.69 7.38 -1.20
CA PRO A 254 -63.02 6.46 -2.30
C PRO A 254 -62.88 4.98 -1.88
N PRO A 255 -63.59 4.06 -2.56
CA PRO A 255 -63.88 2.72 -2.05
C PRO A 255 -62.74 1.70 -2.24
N ARG A 256 -62.69 0.76 -1.30
CA ARG A 256 -61.84 -0.44 -1.28
C ARG A 256 -62.07 -1.35 -2.49
N LEU A 257 -61.00 -1.82 -3.11
CA LEU A 257 -60.97 -2.98 -4.00
C LEU A 257 -60.24 -4.17 -3.33
N PRO A 258 -60.54 -5.42 -3.74
CA PRO A 258 -60.42 -6.61 -2.90
C PRO A 258 -59.02 -7.26 -2.88
N GLN A 259 -58.66 -7.84 -1.73
CA GLN A 259 -57.48 -8.69 -1.54
C GLN A 259 -57.74 -10.14 -2.02
N PRO A 260 -56.77 -10.82 -2.64
CA PRO A 260 -56.73 -12.27 -2.75
C PRO A 260 -56.00 -12.94 -1.55
N PRO A 261 -56.18 -14.26 -1.34
CA PRO A 261 -56.30 -14.85 0.00
C PRO A 261 -54.98 -15.27 0.64
N GLN A 262 -54.94 -15.16 1.98
CA GLN A 262 -53.91 -15.77 2.83
C GLN A 262 -54.15 -17.27 2.99
N TYR A 263 -53.11 -18.06 2.73
CA TYR A 263 -53.01 -19.45 3.15
C TYR A 263 -52.33 -19.49 4.54
N GLN A 264 -53.06 -19.99 5.54
CA GLN A 264 -52.50 -20.50 6.79
C GLN A 264 -51.98 -21.93 6.57
N PRO A 265 -51.09 -22.41 7.44
CA PRO A 265 -51.41 -23.69 8.06
C PRO A 265 -51.28 -23.66 9.59
N SER A 266 -52.27 -24.31 10.19
CA SER A 266 -52.45 -24.52 11.62
C SER A 266 -51.47 -25.52 12.22
N SER A 267 -51.25 -25.35 13.51
CA SER A 267 -50.49 -26.22 14.42
C SER A 267 -51.20 -27.56 14.70
N LEU A 268 -50.43 -28.60 15.01
CA LEU A 268 -50.36 -29.29 16.31
C LEU A 268 -50.07 -30.80 16.19
N VAL A 269 -49.44 -31.30 17.26
CA VAL A 269 -49.38 -32.67 17.80
C VAL A 269 -48.02 -33.38 17.69
N ALA A 270 -47.34 -33.45 18.84
CA ALA A 270 -46.30 -34.44 19.18
C ALA A 270 -46.96 -35.78 19.56
N PRO A 271 -46.26 -36.94 19.52
CA PRO A 271 -45.40 -37.31 20.65
C PRO A 271 -44.11 -38.11 20.30
N SER A 272 -43.29 -38.27 21.35
CA SER A 272 -42.00 -38.93 21.53
C SER A 272 -41.71 -40.25 20.79
N ALA A 273 -40.44 -40.46 20.37
CA ALA A 273 -39.53 -41.51 20.89
C ALA A 273 -38.29 -41.74 19.99
N VAL A 274 -37.10 -41.72 20.62
CA VAL A 274 -36.02 -42.71 20.51
C VAL A 274 -35.36 -42.98 19.13
N LEU A 275 -34.15 -42.42 18.92
CA LEU A 275 -32.88 -43.10 18.54
C LEU A 275 -31.89 -42.11 17.90
N SER A 276 -30.80 -41.83 18.63
CA SER A 276 -29.59 -41.20 18.10
C SER A 276 -28.72 -42.22 17.35
N PRO A 277 -27.98 -41.81 16.29
CA PRO A 277 -26.73 -42.46 15.92
C PRO A 277 -25.51 -41.52 16.14
N PRO A 278 -24.30 -42.10 16.28
CA PRO A 278 -23.19 -41.47 16.97
C PRO A 278 -22.27 -40.65 16.06
N SER A 279 -21.63 -39.65 16.68
CA SER A 279 -20.52 -38.85 16.19
C SER A 279 -19.23 -39.68 16.12
N PRO A 280 -18.34 -39.49 15.11
CA PRO A 280 -17.01 -40.09 15.13
C PRO A 280 -16.02 -39.23 15.94
N ASN A 281 -15.32 -39.89 16.87
CA ASN A 281 -14.20 -39.35 17.63
C ASN A 281 -12.98 -39.07 16.74
N PRO A 282 -12.15 -38.05 17.06
CA PRO A 282 -10.78 -37.93 16.57
C PRO A 282 -9.80 -38.80 17.42
N PRO A 283 -8.66 -39.23 16.86
CA PRO A 283 -7.74 -40.15 17.53
C PRO A 283 -6.81 -39.48 18.55
N ASN A 284 -6.52 -40.27 19.59
CA ASN A 284 -5.63 -40.06 20.72
C ASN A 284 -4.25 -39.48 20.36
N LEU A 285 -3.86 -38.41 21.08
CA LEU A 285 -2.48 -38.00 21.29
C LEU A 285 -1.95 -38.61 22.61
N PRO A 286 -0.67 -39.04 22.68
CA PRO A 286 -0.07 -39.59 23.90
C PRO A 286 0.22 -38.50 24.96
N PRO A 287 0.37 -38.87 26.24
CA PRO A 287 0.41 -37.93 27.37
C PRO A 287 1.66 -37.05 27.35
N GLN A 288 1.45 -35.73 27.45
CA GLN A 288 2.51 -34.76 27.68
C GLN A 288 3.03 -34.84 29.12
N SER A 289 4.35 -34.91 29.23
CA SER A 289 5.13 -34.83 30.47
C SER A 289 4.95 -33.46 31.14
N PRO A 290 5.03 -33.36 32.49
CA PRO A 290 4.96 -32.08 33.19
C PRO A 290 6.19 -31.20 32.88
N PRO A 291 6.06 -29.86 32.93
CA PRO A 291 7.16 -28.95 32.68
C PRO A 291 8.22 -29.03 33.80
N PRO A 292 9.52 -28.92 33.48
CA PRO A 292 10.56 -28.90 34.49
C PRO A 292 10.51 -27.59 35.30
N GLN A 293 10.59 -27.77 36.62
CA GLN A 293 10.68 -26.70 37.62
C GLN A 293 11.91 -25.81 37.38
N SER A 294 11.71 -24.50 37.59
CA SER A 294 12.76 -23.48 37.62
C SER A 294 13.78 -23.76 38.75
N PRO A 295 15.10 -23.63 38.53
CA PRO A 295 16.08 -23.70 39.60
C PRO A 295 16.16 -22.36 40.39
N PRO A 296 16.53 -22.41 41.69
CA PRO A 296 16.61 -21.25 42.58
C PRO A 296 17.86 -20.38 42.33
N PRO A 297 17.90 -19.13 42.84
CA PRO A 297 18.99 -18.19 42.56
C PRO A 297 20.26 -18.58 43.33
N GLN A 298 21.38 -18.71 42.62
CA GLN A 298 22.72 -18.85 43.22
C GLN A 298 23.57 -17.62 42.88
N SER A 299 23.90 -16.87 43.94
CA SER A 299 25.21 -16.36 44.40
C SER A 299 26.39 -16.16 43.42
N PRO A 300 27.30 -15.19 43.70
CA PRO A 300 28.21 -14.59 42.72
C PRO A 300 29.42 -15.47 42.38
N PRO A 301 30.07 -15.26 41.22
CA PRO A 301 31.14 -16.12 40.76
C PRO A 301 32.48 -15.89 41.49
N PRO A 302 33.35 -16.92 41.51
CA PRO A 302 34.58 -16.97 42.29
C PRO A 302 35.78 -16.37 41.56
N GLN A 303 36.74 -15.92 42.37
CA GLN A 303 38.13 -15.63 42.00
C GLN A 303 38.84 -16.87 41.45
N SER A 304 39.66 -16.72 40.40
CA SER A 304 40.90 -17.48 40.09
C SER A 304 41.43 -17.09 38.69
N PRO A 305 42.70 -17.37 38.31
CA PRO A 305 43.94 -17.43 39.09
C PRO A 305 45.09 -16.58 38.48
N GLU A 306 46.08 -16.27 39.31
CA GLU A 306 47.40 -15.70 38.95
C GLU A 306 48.23 -16.62 38.04
N LEU A 307 48.95 -16.02 37.07
CA LEU A 307 50.30 -16.42 36.59
C LEU A 307 50.81 -15.45 35.48
N PRO A 308 52.13 -15.34 35.22
CA PRO A 308 53.04 -14.38 35.84
C PRO A 308 53.49 -13.26 34.86
N GLY A 309 54.20 -12.28 35.43
CA GLY A 309 54.42 -10.97 34.84
C GLY A 309 55.33 -10.87 33.62
N SER A 310 55.16 -9.75 32.92
CA SER A 310 56.15 -9.12 32.06
C SER A 310 55.96 -7.59 32.10
N PRO A 311 57.05 -6.81 32.00
CA PRO A 311 57.14 -5.50 32.63
C PRO A 311 56.55 -4.37 31.77
N LEU A 312 55.91 -3.43 32.45
CA LEU A 312 55.50 -2.12 31.93
C LEU A 312 56.73 -1.27 31.57
N PRO A 313 56.74 -0.56 30.43
CA PRO A 313 57.71 0.50 30.18
C PRO A 313 57.28 1.79 30.90
N SER A 314 58.25 2.43 31.56
CA SER A 314 58.15 3.69 32.29
C SER A 314 57.67 4.89 31.44
N PRO A 315 57.09 5.93 32.06
CA PRO A 315 56.63 7.12 31.36
C PRO A 315 57.82 8.00 30.93
N MET A 316 57.94 8.25 29.62
CA MET A 316 58.87 9.24 29.09
C MET A 316 58.43 10.66 29.47
N LYS A 317 59.38 11.37 30.08
CA LYS A 317 59.36 12.79 30.41
C LYS A 317 59.52 13.60 29.10
N PRO A 318 58.63 14.55 28.75
CA PRO A 318 58.81 15.36 27.55
C PRO A 318 59.93 16.39 27.73
N SER A 319 60.86 16.41 26.78
CA SER A 319 61.93 17.41 26.64
C SER A 319 61.37 18.79 26.28
N PRO A 320 62.03 19.89 26.70
CA PRO A 320 61.63 21.26 26.35
C PRO A 320 61.95 21.59 24.87
N PRO A 321 61.16 22.47 24.22
CA PRO A 321 61.39 22.87 22.83
C PRO A 321 62.57 23.86 22.68
N PRO A 322 63.23 23.89 21.51
CA PRO A 322 64.34 24.80 21.23
C PRO A 322 63.87 26.27 21.06
N PRO A 323 64.75 27.26 21.32
CA PRO A 323 64.39 28.67 21.27
C PRO A 323 64.16 29.14 19.82
N ARG A 324 63.07 29.89 19.63
CA ARG A 324 62.65 30.47 18.35
C ARG A 324 63.49 31.73 18.04
N PRO A 325 63.93 31.97 16.79
CA PRO A 325 64.61 33.21 16.41
C PRO A 325 63.63 34.39 16.38
N GLN A 326 64.07 35.53 16.90
CA GLN A 326 63.39 36.82 16.75
C GLN A 326 63.53 37.33 15.31
N PRO A 327 62.45 37.81 14.66
CA PRO A 327 62.57 38.74 13.56
C PRO A 327 62.39 40.18 14.05
N SER A 328 63.28 41.01 13.53
CA SER A 328 63.46 42.43 13.76
C SER A 328 62.20 43.26 13.49
N SER A 329 62.03 44.27 14.34
CA SER A 329 61.10 45.38 14.21
C SER A 329 61.12 46.00 12.82
N SER A 330 59.98 46.05 12.16
CA SER A 330 59.72 46.93 11.01
C SER A 330 58.34 47.56 11.16
N LEU A 331 58.39 48.89 11.27
CA LEU A 331 57.36 49.91 11.06
C LEU A 331 55.88 49.49 11.02
N MET A 332 55.17 49.98 12.04
CA MET A 332 53.72 50.11 12.11
C MET A 332 53.20 51.02 10.99
N LEU A 333 52.48 50.43 10.04
CA LEU A 333 51.43 51.12 9.28
C LEU A 333 50.12 50.52 9.79
N ASP A 334 49.34 51.39 10.42
CA ASP A 334 48.06 51.16 11.08
C ASP A 334 47.00 50.76 10.05
N ASP A 335 47.06 49.51 9.56
CA ASP A 335 45.95 48.89 8.85
C ASP A 335 44.99 48.33 9.90
N SER A 336 44.09 49.20 10.35
CA SER A 336 42.92 48.84 11.12
C SER A 336 42.06 47.87 10.31
N LEU A 337 42.46 46.59 10.28
CA LEU A 337 41.64 45.45 9.88
C LEU A 337 40.44 45.44 10.82
N GLN A 338 39.44 46.20 10.42
CA GLN A 338 38.16 46.35 11.06
C GLN A 338 37.54 44.95 11.02
N THR A 339 37.66 44.21 12.12
CA THR A 339 37.00 42.93 12.31
C THR A 339 35.52 43.20 12.19
N VAL A 340 34.97 42.87 11.02
CA VAL A 340 33.54 43.02 10.73
C VAL A 340 32.81 42.29 11.86
N PRO A 341 31.88 42.96 12.56
CA PRO A 341 31.14 42.30 13.62
C PRO A 341 30.48 41.04 13.04
N THR A 342 30.87 39.88 13.57
CA THR A 342 30.49 38.55 13.07
C THR A 342 28.98 38.33 13.00
N SER A 343 28.21 39.11 13.77
CA SER A 343 26.74 39.10 13.74
C SER A 343 26.14 39.76 12.49
N ALA A 344 26.82 40.72 11.86
CA ALA A 344 26.28 41.46 10.71
C ALA A 344 26.07 40.54 9.50
N CYS A 345 27.02 39.64 9.22
CA CYS A 345 26.94 38.72 8.08
C CYS A 345 25.85 37.64 8.23
N VAL A 346 25.56 37.22 9.47
CA VAL A 346 24.44 36.28 9.72
C VAL A 346 23.10 36.97 9.44
N THR A 347 22.95 38.24 9.79
CA THR A 347 21.70 38.98 9.55
C THR A 347 21.56 39.50 8.10
N ASN A 348 22.67 39.88 7.46
CA ASN A 348 22.71 40.41 6.10
C ASN A 348 23.93 39.87 5.34
N SER A 349 23.73 38.72 4.70
CA SER A 349 24.77 37.99 3.96
C SER A 349 25.04 38.51 2.55
N SER A 350 24.32 39.55 2.10
CA SER A 350 24.53 40.19 0.80
C SER A 350 25.59 41.30 0.82
N LEU A 351 26.11 41.66 2.00
CA LEU A 351 27.16 42.65 2.14
C LEU A 351 28.47 42.11 1.55
N PRO A 352 29.19 42.85 0.68
CA PRO A 352 30.43 42.39 0.04
C PRO A 352 31.50 41.89 1.03
N GLN A 353 31.57 42.49 2.23
CA GLN A 353 32.51 42.05 3.26
C GLN A 353 32.23 40.66 3.84
N CYS A 354 31.04 40.08 3.58
CA CYS A 354 30.68 38.75 4.05
C CYS A 354 31.16 37.63 3.11
N ALA A 355 31.84 37.96 2.01
CA ALA A 355 32.31 36.95 1.06
C ALA A 355 33.25 35.91 1.71
N SER A 356 34.10 36.36 2.63
CA SER A 356 35.03 35.53 3.41
C SER A 356 34.52 35.12 4.78
N TYR A 357 33.27 35.45 5.13
CA TYR A 357 32.69 35.04 6.40
C TYR A 357 32.50 33.52 6.41
N GLU A 358 32.88 32.87 7.51
CA GLU A 358 32.61 31.46 7.75
C GLU A 358 31.73 31.32 8.99
N TYR A 359 30.64 30.57 8.86
CA TYR A 359 29.80 30.20 9.98
C TYR A 359 30.56 29.21 10.86
N SER A 360 30.70 29.53 12.15
CA SER A 360 31.57 28.78 13.04
C SER A 360 31.10 27.34 13.21
N SER A 361 32.05 26.39 13.24
CA SER A 361 31.76 24.97 13.41
C SER A 361 31.01 24.64 14.71
N SER A 362 31.23 25.42 15.77
CA SER A 362 30.49 25.31 17.04
C SER A 362 29.02 25.70 16.89
N SER A 363 28.72 26.75 16.13
CA SER A 363 27.34 27.17 15.86
C SER A 363 26.63 26.14 14.98
N ILE A 364 27.29 25.66 13.90
CA ILE A 364 26.77 24.59 13.05
C ILE A 364 26.44 23.33 13.86
N THR A 365 27.34 22.92 14.75
CA THR A 365 27.14 21.73 15.59
C THR A 365 25.97 21.92 16.56
N THR A 366 25.84 23.11 17.15
CA THR A 366 24.73 23.45 18.06
C THR A 366 23.39 23.42 17.32
N ASP A 367 23.33 24.02 16.13
CA ASP A 367 22.15 24.02 15.28
C ASP A 367 21.77 22.59 14.87
N LEU A 368 22.73 21.77 14.42
CA LEU A 368 22.51 20.36 14.08
C LEU A 368 21.99 19.52 15.26
N ILE A 369 22.53 19.71 16.46
CA ILE A 369 22.06 19.01 17.67
C ILE A 369 20.61 19.42 17.98
N SER A 370 20.31 20.71 17.97
CA SER A 370 18.97 21.23 18.22
C SER A 370 17.94 20.71 17.22
N LEU A 371 18.28 20.72 15.93
CA LEU A 371 17.42 20.23 14.84
C LEU A 371 17.15 18.72 14.98
N CYS A 372 18.19 17.91 15.15
CA CYS A 372 18.03 16.45 15.22
C CYS A 372 17.45 15.97 16.56
N ALA A 373 17.54 16.76 17.63
CA ALA A 373 16.81 16.48 18.88
C ALA A 373 15.30 16.73 18.72
N SER A 374 14.92 17.69 17.87
CA SER A 374 13.51 18.03 17.63
C SER A 374 12.82 17.03 16.70
N MET A 375 13.51 16.58 15.64
CA MET A 375 12.99 15.56 14.71
C MET A 375 14.14 14.67 14.22
N ALA A 376 14.40 13.58 14.95
CA ALA A 376 15.50 12.66 14.64
C ALA A 376 15.37 11.94 13.28
N TYR A 377 14.14 11.75 12.81
CA TYR A 377 13.81 11.02 11.58
C TYR A 377 14.01 11.82 10.28
N MET A 378 14.48 13.07 10.35
CA MET A 378 14.75 13.86 9.15
C MET A 378 15.86 13.20 8.31
N PRO A 379 15.75 13.17 6.96
CA PRO A 379 16.77 12.60 6.07
C PRO A 379 18.19 13.08 6.39
N GLY A 380 18.38 14.38 6.61
CA GLY A 380 19.69 14.94 6.96
C GLY A 380 20.20 14.51 8.35
N CYS A 381 19.32 14.27 9.32
CA CYS A 381 19.69 13.75 10.64
C CYS A 381 20.07 12.27 10.59
N THR A 382 19.36 11.50 9.78
CA THR A 382 19.69 10.09 9.54
C THR A 382 21.07 9.96 8.87
N ILE A 383 21.33 10.76 7.84
CA ILE A 383 22.64 10.78 7.17
C ILE A 383 23.74 11.22 8.16
N ARG A 384 23.47 12.20 9.04
CA ARG A 384 24.42 12.57 10.11
C ARG A 384 24.75 11.39 11.02
N LEU A 385 23.76 10.60 11.44
CA LEU A 385 24.00 9.40 12.25
C LEU A 385 24.83 8.37 11.48
N ALA A 386 24.52 8.15 10.20
CA ALA A 386 25.30 7.26 9.34
C ALA A 386 26.76 7.74 9.14
N CYS A 387 26.98 9.05 9.05
CA CYS A 387 28.31 9.66 9.02
C CYS A 387 29.07 9.44 10.33
N GLN A 388 28.41 9.56 11.48
CA GLN A 388 29.02 9.30 12.79
C GLN A 388 29.37 7.82 12.99
N ALA A 389 28.58 6.92 12.40
CA ALA A 389 28.84 5.48 12.38
C ALA A 389 29.89 5.06 11.34
N GLY A 390 30.31 5.96 10.45
CA GLY A 390 31.25 5.66 9.36
C GLY A 390 30.63 4.88 8.19
N HIS A 391 29.31 4.80 8.10
CA HIS A 391 28.59 4.17 6.99
C HIS A 391 28.51 5.06 5.75
N VAL A 392 28.50 6.38 5.95
CA VAL A 392 28.59 7.40 4.89
C VAL A 392 29.87 8.20 5.15
N THR A 393 30.59 8.58 4.10
CA THR A 393 31.85 9.32 4.25
C THR A 393 31.92 10.53 3.32
N GLY A 394 32.88 11.42 3.59
CA GLY A 394 33.25 12.49 2.68
C GLY A 394 32.52 13.82 2.87
N ASP A 395 32.35 14.57 1.78
CA ASP A 395 31.78 15.93 1.82
C ASP A 395 30.28 15.96 2.12
N VAL A 396 29.60 14.84 1.91
CA VAL A 396 28.24 14.55 2.42
C VAL A 396 28.20 14.71 3.95
N CYS A 397 29.28 14.33 4.64
CA CYS A 397 29.38 14.34 6.10
C CYS A 397 29.93 15.64 6.68
N ARG A 398 30.16 16.67 5.86
CA ARG A 398 30.59 17.98 6.37
C ARG A 398 29.45 18.60 7.17
N PRO A 399 29.70 19.16 8.37
CA PRO A 399 28.64 19.73 9.19
C PRO A 399 27.79 20.79 8.46
N MET A 400 28.42 21.62 7.61
CA MET A 400 27.71 22.63 6.83
C MET A 400 26.79 22.01 5.76
N THR A 401 27.24 20.96 5.06
CA THR A 401 26.44 20.20 4.09
C THR A 401 25.21 19.57 4.76
N LEU A 402 25.39 18.97 5.94
CA LEU A 402 24.30 18.37 6.72
C LEU A 402 23.30 19.42 7.20
N LEU A 403 23.78 20.57 7.69
CA LEU A 403 22.91 21.68 8.10
C LEU A 403 22.14 22.24 6.91
N ALA A 404 22.82 22.46 5.78
CA ALA A 404 22.21 22.89 4.52
C ALA A 404 21.10 21.93 4.09
N THR A 405 21.35 20.63 4.20
CA THR A 405 20.41 19.58 3.83
C THR A 405 19.15 19.62 4.70
N ILE A 406 19.30 19.68 6.02
CA ILE A 406 18.15 19.76 6.95
C ILE A 406 17.36 21.05 6.74
N CYS A 407 18.05 22.18 6.57
CA CYS A 407 17.40 23.48 6.41
C CYS A 407 16.80 23.72 5.02
N ASN A 408 17.25 22.98 4.00
CA ASN A 408 16.58 22.95 2.70
C ASN A 408 15.24 22.18 2.77
N ASP A 409 15.16 21.15 3.60
CA ASP A 409 13.93 20.40 3.86
C ASP A 409 12.94 21.21 4.74
N MET A 410 13.41 21.73 5.88
CA MET A 410 12.57 22.46 6.84
C MET A 410 13.17 23.82 7.25
N PRO A 411 13.05 24.85 6.39
CA PRO A 411 13.69 26.15 6.62
C PRO A 411 13.13 26.94 7.80
N SER A 412 11.93 26.61 8.29
CA SER A 412 11.25 27.32 9.39
C SER A 412 11.69 26.90 10.78
N MET A 413 12.48 25.82 10.91
CA MET A 413 12.94 25.34 12.21
C MET A 413 13.86 26.36 12.90
N SER A 414 13.80 26.41 14.23
CA SER A 414 14.58 27.36 15.04
C SER A 414 16.09 27.27 14.76
N GLY A 415 16.64 26.06 14.66
CA GLY A 415 18.05 25.82 14.30
C GLY A 415 18.42 26.17 12.85
N CYS A 416 17.43 26.45 11.99
CA CYS A 416 17.67 26.85 10.61
C CYS A 416 17.65 28.36 10.39
N LYS A 417 17.21 29.16 11.38
CA LYS A 417 17.06 30.62 11.22
C LYS A 417 18.37 31.30 10.83
N SER A 418 19.48 30.95 11.48
CA SER A 418 20.81 31.50 11.18
C SER A 418 21.31 31.06 9.81
N TYR A 419 21.16 29.78 9.47
CA TYR A 419 21.55 29.24 8.16
C TYR A 419 20.75 29.89 7.03
N VAL A 420 19.41 29.95 7.13
CA VAL A 420 18.54 30.55 6.11
C VAL A 420 18.81 32.05 5.97
N ALA A 421 19.14 32.74 7.06
CA ALA A 421 19.55 34.14 6.99
C ALA A 421 20.89 34.32 6.25
N LEU A 422 21.85 33.43 6.54
CA LEU A 422 23.20 33.46 5.99
C LEU A 422 23.28 32.99 4.52
N CYS A 423 22.57 31.92 4.16
CA CYS A 423 22.68 31.22 2.88
C CYS A 423 21.48 31.47 1.94
N LYS A 424 20.96 32.70 1.92
CA LYS A 424 19.97 33.13 0.91
C LYS A 424 20.56 33.09 -0.49
N ASN A 425 19.70 33.06 -1.51
CA ASN A 425 20.13 33.14 -2.92
C ASN A 425 20.97 34.39 -3.26
N THR A 426 20.83 35.47 -2.48
CA THR A 426 21.60 36.72 -2.62
C THR A 426 22.87 36.76 -1.75
N SER A 427 23.20 35.67 -1.08
CA SER A 427 24.37 35.60 -0.20
C SER A 427 25.67 35.63 -1.01
N VAL A 428 26.64 36.40 -0.52
CA VAL A 428 28.02 36.40 -1.04
C VAL A 428 28.93 35.43 -0.29
N VAL A 429 28.45 34.85 0.81
CA VAL A 429 29.20 33.94 1.69
C VAL A 429 29.64 32.69 0.91
N GLN A 430 30.94 32.52 0.71
CA GLN A 430 31.47 31.42 -0.11
C GLN A 430 31.13 30.04 0.48
N GLN A 431 31.13 29.90 1.81
CA GLN A 431 30.83 28.65 2.51
C GLN A 431 29.47 28.06 2.11
N CYS A 432 28.45 28.89 1.86
CA CYS A 432 27.12 28.44 1.43
C CYS A 432 27.12 27.81 0.02
N ARG A 433 28.07 28.21 -0.84
CA ARG A 433 28.22 27.66 -2.20
C ARG A 433 29.13 26.44 -2.22
N SER A 434 30.14 26.41 -1.36
CA SER A 434 31.08 25.29 -1.24
C SER A 434 30.45 24.05 -0.59
N PHE A 435 29.46 24.22 0.28
CA PHE A 435 28.79 23.14 1.00
C PHE A 435 27.26 23.20 0.80
N PRO A 436 26.76 22.93 -0.42
CA PRO A 436 25.33 22.93 -0.70
C PRO A 436 24.61 21.77 0.00
N ALA A 437 23.28 21.80 0.01
CA ALA A 437 22.47 20.65 0.41
C ALA A 437 22.72 19.42 -0.48
N ILE A 438 22.59 18.22 0.07
CA ILE A 438 22.77 16.96 -0.67
C ILE A 438 21.74 16.91 -1.82
N PRO A 439 22.19 16.88 -3.09
CA PRO A 439 21.30 17.10 -4.21
C PRO A 439 20.44 15.85 -4.47
N GLY A 440 19.14 16.11 -4.65
CA GLY A 440 18.13 15.09 -4.90
C GLY A 440 17.67 14.32 -3.65
N LEU A 441 18.21 14.59 -2.46
CA LEU A 441 17.72 13.99 -1.22
C LEU A 441 16.24 14.36 -1.04
N PRO A 442 15.32 13.39 -0.87
CA PRO A 442 13.92 13.72 -0.69
C PRO A 442 13.70 14.47 0.61
N SER A 443 12.69 15.32 0.62
CA SER A 443 12.21 15.96 1.84
C SER A 443 11.73 14.90 2.84
N THR A 444 11.69 15.23 4.14
CA THR A 444 11.12 14.34 5.15
C THR A 444 9.69 13.93 4.78
N ASN A 445 8.92 14.86 4.21
CA ASN A 445 7.55 14.60 3.78
C ASN A 445 7.48 13.66 2.56
N ASP A 446 8.36 13.84 1.58
CA ASP A 446 8.41 12.96 0.39
C ASP A 446 8.84 11.54 0.77
N ALA A 447 9.86 11.41 1.63
CA ALA A 447 10.31 10.12 2.13
C ALA A 447 9.19 9.41 2.91
N ARG A 448 8.53 10.11 3.85
CA ARG A 448 7.38 9.58 4.59
C ARG A 448 6.24 9.14 3.68
N LYS A 449 5.88 9.98 2.69
CA LYS A 449 4.82 9.67 1.74
C LYS A 449 5.16 8.44 0.90
N ALA A 450 6.40 8.33 0.42
CA ALA A 450 6.86 7.18 -0.34
C ALA A 450 6.78 5.89 0.49
N VAL A 451 7.32 5.90 1.72
CA VAL A 451 7.27 4.74 2.63
C VAL A 451 5.84 4.33 2.95
N THR A 452 4.98 5.30 3.33
CA THR A 452 3.58 5.01 3.67
C THR A 452 2.81 4.41 2.49
N ALA A 453 3.04 4.94 1.28
CA ALA A 453 2.38 4.43 0.08
C ALA A 453 2.88 3.02 -0.30
N MET A 454 4.18 2.75 -0.18
CA MET A 454 4.73 1.41 -0.39
C MET A 454 4.12 0.41 0.59
N CYS A 455 4.08 0.74 1.89
CA CYS A 455 3.45 -0.08 2.92
C CYS A 455 1.94 -0.26 2.76
N GLY A 456 1.25 0.71 2.14
CA GLY A 456 -0.17 0.58 1.79
C GLY A 456 -0.42 -0.33 0.58
N SER A 457 0.60 -0.56 -0.26
CA SER A 457 0.49 -1.40 -1.46
C SER A 457 0.80 -2.88 -1.20
N MET A 458 1.76 -3.14 -0.32
CA MET A 458 2.16 -4.49 0.07
C MET A 458 2.86 -4.45 1.44
N ASP A 459 2.63 -5.49 2.23
CA ASP A 459 3.26 -5.63 3.54
C ASP A 459 4.75 -6.00 3.37
N MET A 460 5.63 -5.24 4.01
CA MET A 460 7.09 -5.43 3.97
C MET A 460 7.64 -5.37 5.38
N VAL A 461 8.81 -5.99 5.61
CA VAL A 461 9.47 -6.04 6.93
C VAL A 461 9.65 -4.63 7.54
N GLN A 462 9.92 -3.63 6.70
CA GLN A 462 10.12 -2.24 7.09
C GLN A 462 8.81 -1.56 7.50
N CYS A 463 7.65 -2.06 7.06
CA CYS A 463 6.34 -1.51 7.40
C CYS A 463 5.94 -1.79 8.86
N GLU A 464 6.47 -2.85 9.47
CA GLU A 464 6.25 -3.13 10.89
C GLU A 464 6.93 -2.08 11.78
N THR A 465 8.13 -1.64 11.38
CA THR A 465 8.98 -0.71 12.15
C THR A 465 8.79 0.75 11.77
N CYS A 466 8.37 1.03 10.54
CA CYS A 466 8.23 2.37 9.98
C CYS A 466 6.77 2.71 9.67
N LYS A 467 6.02 3.11 10.72
CA LYS A 467 4.65 3.65 10.57
C LYS A 467 4.68 5.17 10.36
N PRO A 468 3.63 5.80 9.81
CA PRO A 468 3.60 7.23 9.46
C PRO A 468 3.93 8.22 10.59
N LEU A 469 3.86 7.79 11.85
CA LEU A 469 4.13 8.62 13.03
C LEU A 469 5.26 8.08 13.92
N THR A 470 5.71 6.84 13.73
CA THR A 470 6.70 6.20 14.62
C THR A 470 7.98 5.78 13.90
N CYS A 471 8.12 6.12 12.61
CA CYS A 471 9.31 5.78 11.88
C CYS A 471 10.49 6.65 12.29
N ASN A 472 11.53 5.98 12.80
CA ASN A 472 12.77 6.64 13.22
C ASN A 472 13.70 6.97 12.04
N ASP A 473 13.55 6.29 10.91
CA ASP A 473 14.39 6.47 9.72
C ASP A 473 13.60 6.19 8.43
N TYR A 474 13.02 7.24 7.86
CA TYR A 474 12.31 7.13 6.58
C TYR A 474 13.23 6.85 5.40
N ILE A 475 14.49 7.32 5.44
CA ILE A 475 15.42 7.16 4.31
C ILE A 475 15.98 5.74 4.28
N GLY A 476 16.34 5.18 5.42
CA GLY A 476 16.75 3.78 5.55
C GLY A 476 15.62 2.83 5.19
N ALA A 477 14.40 3.09 5.64
CA ALA A 477 13.23 2.31 5.24
C ALA A 477 13.00 2.40 3.72
N LEU A 478 12.99 3.61 3.15
CA LEU A 478 12.86 3.84 1.71
C LEU A 478 13.96 3.13 0.91
N SER A 479 15.21 3.26 1.35
CA SER A 479 16.37 2.61 0.72
C SER A 479 16.24 1.10 0.73
N SER A 480 15.94 0.51 1.88
CA SER A 480 15.81 -0.94 2.03
C SER A 480 14.68 -1.48 1.15
N MET A 481 13.49 -0.88 1.22
CA MET A 481 12.35 -1.30 0.41
C MET A 481 12.63 -1.19 -1.09
N CYS A 482 13.27 -0.10 -1.53
CA CYS A 482 13.59 0.11 -2.94
C CYS A 482 14.81 -0.67 -3.43
N THR A 483 15.62 -1.22 -2.54
CA THR A 483 16.69 -2.17 -2.89
C THR A 483 16.11 -3.58 -3.03
N ASP A 484 15.20 -3.96 -2.13
CA ASP A 484 14.52 -5.26 -2.15
C ASP A 484 13.56 -5.37 -3.35
N MET A 485 12.83 -4.29 -3.64
CA MET A 485 11.85 -4.20 -4.72
C MET A 485 11.98 -2.89 -5.51
N PRO A 486 12.97 -2.78 -6.42
CA PRO A 486 13.30 -1.54 -7.12
C PRO A 486 12.24 -1.03 -8.10
N TYR A 487 11.15 -1.77 -8.28
CA TYR A 487 10.08 -1.39 -9.19
C TYR A 487 8.78 -1.06 -8.47
N MET A 488 8.81 -0.89 -7.14
CA MET A 488 7.65 -0.40 -6.41
C MET A 488 7.31 1.02 -6.82
N ASP A 489 6.01 1.30 -6.82
CA ASP A 489 5.50 2.65 -6.89
C ASP A 489 6.16 3.47 -5.77
N HIS A 490 6.59 4.69 -6.09
CA HIS A 490 7.36 5.60 -5.22
C HIS A 490 8.87 5.37 -5.06
N CYS A 491 9.45 4.28 -5.58
CA CYS A 491 10.91 4.14 -5.63
C CYS A 491 11.60 5.09 -6.62
N GLY A 492 10.85 5.78 -7.47
CA GLY A 492 11.39 6.82 -8.35
C GLY A 492 12.05 7.99 -7.60
N VAL A 493 11.57 8.29 -6.38
CA VAL A 493 12.16 9.33 -5.52
C VAL A 493 13.56 8.90 -5.05
N TYR A 494 13.68 7.66 -4.58
CA TYR A 494 14.94 7.04 -4.19
C TYR A 494 15.93 6.95 -5.37
N ALA A 495 15.47 6.48 -6.53
CA ALA A 495 16.29 6.37 -7.72
C ALA A 495 16.83 7.75 -8.18
N THR A 496 15.98 8.78 -8.16
CA THR A 496 16.37 10.16 -8.50
C THR A 496 17.39 10.71 -7.53
N TRP A 497 17.18 10.48 -6.23
CA TRP A 497 18.13 10.86 -5.19
C TRP A 497 19.49 10.22 -5.43
N CYS A 498 19.55 8.89 -5.52
CA CYS A 498 20.80 8.18 -5.68
C CYS A 498 21.54 8.57 -6.95
N LYS A 499 20.83 8.72 -8.08
CA LYS A 499 21.44 9.20 -9.33
C LYS A 499 22.03 10.60 -9.19
N THR A 500 21.30 11.53 -8.56
CA THR A 500 21.72 12.92 -8.45
C THR A 500 22.87 13.08 -7.45
N SER A 501 22.81 12.39 -6.32
CA SER A 501 23.87 12.41 -5.31
C SER A 501 25.15 11.74 -5.79
N MET A 502 25.07 10.62 -6.51
CA MET A 502 26.25 9.99 -7.11
C MET A 502 26.90 10.89 -8.16
N ALA A 503 26.11 11.51 -9.05
CA ALA A 503 26.65 12.46 -10.03
C ALA A 503 27.31 13.67 -9.37
N TRP A 504 26.82 14.11 -8.20
CA TRP A 504 27.46 15.17 -7.42
C TRP A 504 28.79 14.72 -6.83
N ILE A 505 28.87 13.51 -6.25
CA ILE A 505 30.12 12.92 -5.75
C ILE A 505 31.15 12.81 -6.89
N ASP A 506 30.74 12.29 -8.05
CA ASP A 506 31.63 12.10 -9.21
C ASP A 506 32.09 13.43 -9.84
N GLY A 507 31.20 14.42 -9.93
CA GLY A 507 31.42 15.64 -10.69
C GLY A 507 32.01 16.82 -9.90
N SER A 508 31.82 16.87 -8.57
CA SER A 508 32.24 18.02 -7.75
C SER A 508 33.69 17.94 -7.25
N GLY A 509 34.38 16.82 -7.50
CA GLY A 509 35.66 16.51 -6.84
C GLY A 509 35.51 16.26 -5.34
N GLY A 510 34.28 16.14 -4.84
CA GLY A 510 34.01 15.80 -3.46
C GLY A 510 34.40 14.35 -3.20
N SER A 511 35.27 14.13 -2.21
CA SER A 511 35.47 12.78 -1.68
C SER A 511 34.19 12.38 -0.95
N GLY A 512 33.60 11.23 -1.22
CA GLY A 512 32.51 10.70 -0.40
C GLY A 512 31.91 9.41 -0.89
N ASP A 513 31.15 8.78 -0.01
CA ASP A 513 30.47 7.52 -0.29
C ASP A 513 29.07 7.53 0.33
N LEU A 514 28.06 7.46 -0.53
CA LEU A 514 26.64 7.31 -0.19
C LEU A 514 26.14 5.89 -0.47
N SER A 515 27.04 4.96 -0.76
CA SER A 515 26.73 3.57 -1.11
C SER A 515 25.84 2.92 -0.05
N TYR A 516 26.04 3.18 1.25
CA TYR A 516 25.18 2.61 2.30
C TYR A 516 23.68 2.78 2.03
N TYR A 517 23.25 3.94 1.53
CA TYR A 517 21.86 4.16 1.12
C TYR A 517 21.63 3.85 -0.36
N CYS A 518 22.61 3.98 -1.22
CA CYS A 518 22.45 3.83 -2.67
C CYS A 518 22.95 2.49 -3.23
N THR A 519 23.19 1.49 -2.38
CA THR A 519 23.67 0.17 -2.80
C THR A 519 22.59 -0.48 -3.64
N GLY A 520 22.94 -1.01 -4.82
CA GLY A 520 21.98 -1.61 -5.74
C GLY A 520 21.17 -0.60 -6.56
N ALA A 521 21.09 0.68 -6.19
CA ALA A 521 20.43 1.69 -7.01
C ALA A 521 21.11 1.87 -8.38
N ALA A 522 22.45 1.83 -8.42
CA ALA A 522 23.20 1.91 -9.68
C ALA A 522 22.94 0.70 -10.59
N GLU A 523 22.74 -0.50 -10.04
CA GLU A 523 22.45 -1.71 -10.82
C GLU A 523 20.98 -1.79 -11.24
N ALA A 524 20.08 -1.38 -10.35
CA ALA A 524 18.64 -1.38 -10.57
C ALA A 524 18.19 -0.26 -11.53
N TYR A 525 18.80 0.93 -11.43
CA TYR A 525 18.38 2.15 -12.14
C TYR A 525 19.45 2.79 -13.04
N GLY A 526 20.73 2.38 -12.95
CA GLY A 526 21.84 2.99 -13.70
C GLY A 526 21.85 2.71 -15.20
N SER A 527 21.02 1.79 -15.67
CA SER A 527 20.66 1.70 -17.08
C SER A 527 19.49 2.66 -17.34
N VAL A 528 19.81 3.94 -17.57
CA VAL A 528 18.84 4.95 -18.00
C VAL A 528 18.39 4.61 -19.42
N SER A 529 17.45 3.69 -19.50
CA SER A 529 16.60 3.42 -20.66
C SER A 529 15.23 3.00 -20.13
N SER A 530 14.55 3.95 -19.49
CA SER A 530 13.09 3.93 -19.25
C SER A 530 12.55 2.64 -18.60
N SER A 531 13.22 2.14 -17.55
CA SER A 531 12.98 0.82 -16.96
C SER A 531 12.14 0.81 -15.67
N SER A 532 11.25 1.77 -15.44
CA SER A 532 10.15 1.63 -14.45
C SER A 532 8.96 0.92 -15.08
N ASP A 533 9.15 -0.32 -15.52
CA ASP A 533 8.10 -1.08 -16.18
C ASP A 533 8.21 -2.59 -15.91
N ILE A 534 8.74 -2.97 -14.74
CA ILE A 534 8.61 -4.33 -14.23
C ILE A 534 7.47 -4.31 -13.20
N PRO A 535 6.24 -4.65 -13.60
CA PRO A 535 5.10 -4.61 -12.71
C PRO A 535 5.21 -5.71 -11.65
N SER A 536 4.78 -5.37 -10.43
CA SER A 536 4.57 -6.30 -9.33
C SER A 536 3.67 -7.47 -9.77
N MET A 537 4.08 -8.72 -9.49
CA MET A 537 3.22 -9.89 -9.71
C MET A 537 1.99 -9.77 -8.80
N LEU A 538 0.81 -9.63 -9.40
CA LEU A 538 -0.45 -9.58 -8.69
C LEU A 538 -0.97 -11.02 -8.52
N MET A 539 -1.32 -11.41 -7.30
CA MET A 539 -1.76 -12.78 -6.99
C MET A 539 -3.24 -13.06 -7.33
N PHE A 540 -3.84 -12.26 -8.21
CA PHE A 540 -5.23 -12.40 -8.66
C PHE A 540 -5.32 -12.20 -10.17
N PHE A 541 -6.35 -12.79 -10.80
CA PHE A 541 -6.48 -12.70 -12.26
C PHE A 541 -6.61 -11.24 -12.73
N HIS A 542 -5.70 -10.81 -13.59
CA HIS A 542 -5.71 -9.46 -14.17
C HIS A 542 -5.47 -9.48 -15.69
N GLN A 543 -5.72 -8.32 -16.30
CA GLN A 543 -5.62 -8.12 -17.76
C GLN A 543 -4.47 -7.18 -18.16
N ARG A 544 -3.43 -7.05 -17.33
CA ARG A 544 -2.26 -6.22 -17.66
C ARG A 544 -1.49 -6.81 -18.84
N THR A 545 -1.03 -5.96 -19.75
CA THR A 545 -0.28 -6.37 -20.95
C THR A 545 1.24 -6.40 -20.74
N ARG A 546 1.72 -5.91 -19.60
CA ARG A 546 3.14 -5.86 -19.23
C ARG A 546 3.33 -6.84 -18.09
N GLU A 547 3.97 -7.97 -18.32
CA GLU A 547 4.32 -8.95 -17.29
C GLU A 547 5.57 -9.74 -17.66
N ILE A 548 6.37 -10.10 -16.65
CA ILE A 548 7.52 -10.97 -16.88
C ILE A 548 7.02 -12.37 -17.19
N LEU A 549 7.42 -12.90 -18.35
CA LEU A 549 7.09 -14.25 -18.80
C LEU A 549 8.32 -15.15 -18.71
N LEU A 550 8.41 -15.99 -17.67
CA LEU A 550 9.51 -16.94 -17.38
C LEU A 550 10.89 -16.30 -17.14
N PHE A 551 11.32 -15.36 -17.97
CA PHE A 551 12.64 -14.74 -17.96
C PHE A 551 12.51 -13.22 -17.93
N ARG A 552 13.44 -12.55 -17.24
CA ARG A 552 13.50 -11.08 -17.14
C ARG A 552 13.55 -10.38 -18.50
N THR A 553 14.08 -11.04 -19.53
CA THR A 553 14.19 -10.52 -20.90
C THR A 553 12.90 -10.67 -21.71
N TRP A 554 12.01 -11.60 -21.32
CA TRP A 554 10.74 -11.83 -22.01
C TRP A 554 9.63 -11.06 -21.30
N LEU A 555 9.62 -9.75 -21.55
CA LEU A 555 8.65 -8.80 -21.03
C LEU A 555 7.99 -8.07 -22.23
N PRO A 556 6.73 -8.37 -22.57
CA PRO A 556 6.03 -7.65 -23.62
C PRO A 556 5.77 -6.21 -23.18
N LYS A 557 6.40 -5.26 -23.87
CA LYS A 557 6.25 -3.81 -23.62
C LYS A 557 5.14 -3.18 -24.47
N THR A 558 4.85 -3.79 -25.63
CA THR A 558 3.84 -3.31 -26.58
C THR A 558 2.71 -4.33 -26.75
N THR A 559 1.54 -3.87 -27.20
CA THR A 559 0.39 -4.76 -27.48
C THR A 559 0.75 -5.85 -28.49
N GLY A 560 1.54 -5.51 -29.53
CA GLY A 560 2.03 -6.49 -30.50
C GLY A 560 2.92 -7.56 -29.89
N GLN A 561 3.79 -7.18 -28.94
CA GLN A 561 4.60 -8.15 -28.19
C GLN A 561 3.73 -9.00 -27.27
N ALA A 562 2.69 -8.45 -26.64
CA ALA A 562 1.76 -9.21 -25.80
C ALA A 562 1.00 -10.26 -26.61
N VAL A 563 0.52 -9.92 -27.81
CA VAL A 563 -0.11 -10.88 -28.75
C VAL A 563 0.92 -11.91 -29.22
N GLY A 564 2.14 -11.50 -29.53
CA GLY A 564 3.24 -12.41 -29.88
C GLY A 564 3.52 -13.43 -28.77
N SER A 565 3.58 -12.98 -27.52
CA SER A 565 3.71 -13.85 -26.35
C SER A 565 2.52 -14.81 -26.21
N PHE A 566 1.28 -14.34 -26.38
CA PHE A 566 0.09 -15.19 -26.36
C PHE A 566 0.21 -16.34 -27.37
N ILE A 567 0.59 -16.03 -28.62
CA ILE A 567 0.76 -17.05 -29.68
C ILE A 567 1.88 -18.03 -29.31
N ALA A 568 3.01 -17.54 -28.82
CA ALA A 568 4.14 -18.38 -28.42
C ALA A 568 3.78 -19.34 -27.27
N ILE A 569 3.04 -18.87 -26.27
CA ILE A 569 2.56 -19.67 -25.13
C ILE A 569 1.58 -20.76 -25.58
N ALA A 570 0.64 -20.41 -26.46
CA ALA A 570 -0.29 -21.37 -27.04
C ALA A 570 0.46 -22.44 -27.88
N ALA A 571 1.44 -22.03 -28.69
CA ALA A 571 2.27 -22.93 -29.47
C ALA A 571 3.12 -23.86 -28.59
N MET A 572 3.68 -23.34 -27.48
CA MET A 572 4.44 -24.12 -26.50
C MET A 572 3.57 -25.21 -25.85
N SER A 573 2.36 -24.86 -25.44
CA SER A 573 1.40 -25.79 -24.84
C SER A 573 0.92 -26.85 -25.84
N PHE A 574 0.68 -26.45 -27.10
CA PHE A 574 0.39 -27.36 -28.20
C PHE A 574 1.53 -28.35 -28.44
N ALA A 575 2.79 -27.86 -28.46
CA ALA A 575 3.97 -28.68 -28.67
C ALA A 575 4.15 -29.75 -27.57
N SER A 576 3.84 -29.44 -26.31
CA SER A 576 3.84 -30.43 -25.23
C SER A 576 2.88 -31.59 -25.52
N VAL A 577 1.65 -31.31 -25.95
CA VAL A 577 0.67 -32.35 -26.33
C VAL A 577 1.14 -33.15 -27.55
N ALA A 578 1.77 -32.48 -28.51
CA ALA A 578 2.31 -33.14 -29.70
C ALA A 578 3.44 -34.11 -29.37
N LEU A 579 4.36 -33.72 -28.50
CA LEU A 579 5.45 -34.57 -28.03
C LEU A 579 4.93 -35.76 -27.23
N ARG A 580 3.95 -35.56 -26.32
CA ARG A 580 3.29 -36.65 -25.60
C ARG A 580 2.61 -37.65 -26.54
N THR A 581 1.94 -37.15 -27.59
CA THR A 581 1.29 -38.00 -28.58
C THR A 581 2.31 -38.77 -29.41
N THR A 582 3.42 -38.13 -29.79
CA THR A 582 4.51 -38.77 -30.52
C THR A 582 5.18 -39.85 -29.69
N GLN A 583 5.43 -39.59 -28.40
CA GLN A 583 5.96 -40.57 -27.46
C GLN A 583 5.03 -41.79 -27.37
N PHE A 584 3.73 -41.56 -27.24
CA PHE A 584 2.75 -42.63 -27.22
C PHE A 584 2.78 -43.47 -28.50
N ILE A 585 2.82 -42.81 -29.67
CA ILE A 585 2.90 -43.49 -30.97
C ILE A 585 4.20 -44.29 -31.08
N LEU A 586 5.34 -43.72 -30.67
CA LEU A 586 6.65 -44.36 -30.73
C LEU A 586 6.69 -45.64 -29.88
N VAL A 587 6.20 -45.56 -28.64
CA VAL A 587 6.12 -46.72 -27.73
C VAL A 587 5.17 -47.79 -28.27
N THR A 588 4.02 -47.37 -28.81
CA THR A 588 3.04 -48.30 -29.41
C THR A 588 3.60 -48.95 -30.69
N ALA A 589 4.32 -48.20 -31.53
CA ALA A 589 4.98 -48.70 -32.73
C ALA A 589 6.06 -49.74 -32.40
N ALA A 590 6.84 -49.49 -31.35
CA ALA A 590 7.84 -50.41 -30.84
C ALA A 590 7.23 -51.70 -30.34
N ALA A 591 6.16 -51.61 -29.54
CA ALA A 591 5.43 -52.78 -29.03
C ALA A 591 4.82 -53.61 -30.16
N ALA A 592 4.40 -52.97 -31.26
CA ALA A 592 3.86 -53.65 -32.44
C ALA A 592 4.93 -54.20 -33.41
N GLY A 593 6.23 -54.08 -33.08
CA GLY A 593 7.32 -54.54 -33.93
C GLY A 593 7.51 -53.75 -35.23
N ARG A 594 6.89 -52.56 -35.36
CA ARG A 594 6.89 -51.79 -36.62
C ARG A 594 8.15 -50.94 -36.85
N LEU A 595 8.99 -50.78 -35.84
CA LEU A 595 10.23 -49.99 -35.93
C LEU A 595 11.43 -50.78 -36.52
N GLY A 596 11.17 -51.90 -37.19
CA GLY A 596 12.20 -52.68 -37.88
C GLY A 596 13.25 -53.21 -36.90
N SER A 597 14.54 -52.93 -37.16
CA SER A 597 15.66 -53.36 -36.32
C SER A 597 15.67 -52.80 -34.90
N MET A 598 14.82 -51.80 -34.60
CA MET A 598 14.63 -51.29 -33.24
C MET A 598 13.56 -52.07 -32.46
N ALA A 599 12.80 -52.95 -33.12
CA ALA A 599 11.89 -53.84 -32.42
C ALA A 599 12.69 -54.81 -31.55
N PRO A 600 12.25 -55.06 -30.30
CA PRO A 600 12.90 -56.06 -29.45
C PRO A 600 12.80 -57.43 -30.12
N SER A 601 13.93 -57.93 -30.63
CA SER A 601 14.02 -59.29 -31.13
C SER A 601 14.04 -60.25 -29.95
N PRO A 602 13.16 -61.25 -29.88
CA PRO A 602 13.17 -62.26 -28.83
C PRO A 602 14.41 -63.15 -28.99
N GLN A 603 15.54 -62.73 -28.43
CA GLN A 603 16.73 -63.59 -28.35
C GLN A 603 16.69 -64.41 -27.05
N PRO A 604 16.67 -65.75 -27.12
CA PRO A 604 16.41 -66.63 -25.97
C PRO A 604 17.59 -66.81 -25.00
N SER A 605 18.68 -66.04 -25.07
CA SER A 605 19.90 -66.30 -24.28
C SER A 605 20.57 -65.09 -23.61
N MET A 606 19.98 -63.89 -23.68
CA MET A 606 20.56 -62.71 -23.01
C MET A 606 19.98 -62.53 -21.60
N PRO A 607 20.79 -62.05 -20.62
CA PRO A 607 20.28 -61.70 -19.30
C PRO A 607 19.16 -60.66 -19.43
N TRP A 608 18.01 -60.95 -18.83
CA TRP A 608 16.79 -60.13 -18.92
C TRP A 608 16.96 -58.66 -18.49
N TRP A 609 18.05 -58.32 -17.79
CA TRP A 609 18.35 -56.96 -17.34
C TRP A 609 19.15 -56.12 -18.35
N LEU A 610 19.76 -56.72 -19.38
CA LEU A 610 20.53 -55.97 -20.39
C LEU A 610 19.61 -55.56 -21.55
N PRO A 611 19.33 -54.27 -21.76
CA PRO A 611 18.54 -53.84 -22.91
C PRO A 611 19.28 -54.17 -24.19
N SER A 612 18.57 -54.75 -25.17
CA SER A 612 19.11 -54.88 -26.53
C SER A 612 19.47 -53.48 -27.07
N GLY A 613 20.45 -53.38 -27.98
CA GLY A 613 20.90 -52.08 -28.49
C GLY A 613 19.76 -51.21 -29.06
N GLY A 614 18.76 -51.82 -29.71
CA GLY A 614 17.56 -51.13 -30.18
C GLY A 614 16.64 -50.63 -29.05
N GLN A 615 16.45 -51.44 -28.00
CA GLN A 615 15.67 -51.05 -26.83
C GLN A 615 16.37 -49.95 -26.01
N ALA A 616 17.70 -49.98 -25.92
CA ALA A 616 18.48 -48.93 -25.28
C ALA A 616 18.30 -47.57 -26.00
N LEU A 617 18.35 -47.57 -27.35
CA LEU A 617 18.11 -46.37 -28.14
C LEU A 617 16.67 -45.85 -27.97
N LEU A 618 15.67 -46.73 -28.00
CA LEU A 618 14.27 -46.35 -27.79
C LEU A 618 14.05 -45.74 -26.39
N ASN A 619 14.64 -46.34 -25.36
CA ASN A 619 14.57 -45.82 -24.00
C ASN A 619 15.26 -44.44 -23.90
N LEU A 620 16.41 -44.26 -24.57
CA LEU A 620 17.10 -42.98 -24.63
C LEU A 620 16.23 -41.91 -25.29
N VAL A 621 15.65 -42.20 -26.45
CA VAL A 621 14.76 -41.27 -27.17
C VAL A 621 13.52 -40.94 -26.35
N SER A 622 12.87 -41.94 -25.75
CA SER A 622 11.69 -41.76 -24.89
C SER A 622 12.03 -40.90 -23.66
N SER A 623 13.20 -41.11 -23.04
CA SER A 623 13.68 -40.31 -21.91
C SER A 623 13.90 -38.85 -22.30
N ILE A 624 14.55 -38.59 -23.45
CA ILE A 624 14.77 -37.23 -23.95
C ILE A 624 13.43 -36.53 -24.23
N ILE A 625 12.48 -37.21 -24.89
CA ILE A 625 11.15 -36.64 -25.15
C ILE A 625 10.44 -36.32 -23.82
N THR A 626 10.53 -37.22 -22.84
CA THR A 626 9.94 -37.01 -21.51
C THR A 626 10.54 -35.80 -20.80
N LEU A 627 11.85 -35.61 -20.88
CA LEU A 627 12.55 -34.45 -20.30
C LEU A 627 12.03 -33.13 -20.91
N VAL A 628 11.92 -33.08 -22.25
CA VAL A 628 11.42 -31.90 -22.96
C VAL A 628 9.96 -31.62 -22.61
N VAL A 629 9.10 -32.65 -22.61
CA VAL A 629 7.68 -32.53 -22.22
C VAL A 629 7.56 -31.97 -20.81
N THR A 630 8.27 -32.55 -19.85
CA THR A 630 8.23 -32.11 -18.45
C THR A 630 8.67 -30.65 -18.30
N THR A 631 9.70 -30.25 -19.05
CA THR A 631 10.18 -28.85 -19.05
C THR A 631 9.12 -27.89 -19.60
N LEU A 632 8.48 -28.24 -20.72
CA LEU A 632 7.42 -27.42 -21.32
C LEU A 632 6.18 -27.31 -20.41
N ASP A 633 5.82 -28.39 -19.71
CA ASP A 633 4.70 -28.38 -18.78
C ASP A 633 5.00 -27.51 -17.55
N LEU A 634 6.22 -27.55 -17.01
CA LEU A 634 6.64 -26.65 -15.94
C LEU A 634 6.64 -25.19 -16.39
N PHE A 635 7.08 -24.90 -17.62
CA PHE A 635 6.99 -23.54 -18.17
C PHE A 635 5.55 -23.07 -18.32
N ALA A 636 4.66 -23.91 -18.85
CA ALA A 636 3.23 -23.59 -18.95
C ALA A 636 2.58 -23.36 -17.57
N MET A 637 2.98 -24.15 -16.56
CA MET A 637 2.54 -23.97 -15.17
C MET A 637 3.04 -22.63 -14.59
N LEU A 638 4.32 -22.29 -14.76
CA LEU A 638 4.88 -21.01 -14.32
C LEU A 638 4.18 -19.81 -15.00
N ILE A 639 3.85 -19.93 -16.29
CA ILE A 639 3.09 -18.91 -17.01
C ILE A 639 1.66 -18.80 -16.45
N ALA A 640 1.00 -19.90 -16.13
CA ALA A 640 -0.33 -19.87 -15.51
C ALA A 640 -0.30 -19.22 -14.12
N MET A 641 0.80 -19.37 -13.39
CA MET A 641 1.03 -18.74 -12.08
C MET A 641 1.28 -17.22 -12.15
N THR A 642 1.42 -16.61 -13.33
CA THR A 642 1.47 -15.14 -13.41
C THR A 642 0.10 -14.49 -13.22
N PHE A 643 -0.98 -15.28 -13.15
CA PHE A 643 -2.36 -14.79 -13.01
C PHE A 643 -2.81 -13.82 -14.12
N ASN A 644 -2.13 -13.81 -15.27
CA ASN A 644 -2.63 -13.09 -16.43
C ASN A 644 -3.79 -13.83 -17.07
N GLY A 645 -4.97 -13.22 -17.14
CA GLY A 645 -6.13 -13.84 -17.79
C GLY A 645 -5.87 -14.21 -19.26
N ALA A 646 -5.14 -13.37 -19.99
CA ALA A 646 -4.84 -13.63 -21.41
C ALA A 646 -3.84 -14.78 -21.57
N TYR A 647 -2.75 -14.80 -20.81
CA TYR A 647 -1.73 -15.87 -20.92
C TYR A 647 -2.24 -17.21 -20.38
N PHE A 648 -3.04 -17.19 -19.30
CA PHE A 648 -3.75 -18.39 -18.84
C PHE A 648 -4.65 -18.96 -19.95
N ALA A 649 -5.45 -18.11 -20.60
CA ALA A 649 -6.28 -18.54 -21.73
C ALA A 649 -5.45 -19.09 -22.90
N ALA A 650 -4.25 -18.54 -23.17
CA ALA A 650 -3.33 -19.03 -24.18
C ALA A 650 -2.86 -20.47 -23.88
N VAL A 651 -2.50 -20.75 -22.63
CA VAL A 651 -2.09 -22.09 -22.17
C VAL A 651 -3.23 -23.09 -22.40
N VAL A 652 -4.43 -22.76 -21.90
CA VAL A 652 -5.63 -23.62 -22.04
C VAL A 652 -5.99 -23.86 -23.52
N LEU A 653 -5.95 -22.81 -24.33
CA LEU A 653 -6.24 -22.89 -25.77
C LEU A 653 -5.23 -23.78 -26.50
N GLY A 654 -3.93 -23.67 -26.18
CA GLY A 654 -2.89 -24.51 -26.77
C GLY A 654 -3.06 -26.00 -26.44
N TYR A 655 -3.31 -26.34 -25.16
CA TYR A 655 -3.61 -27.72 -24.77
C TYR A 655 -4.91 -28.25 -25.42
N GLY A 656 -5.96 -27.42 -25.48
CA GLY A 656 -7.23 -27.77 -26.12
C GLY A 656 -7.09 -28.05 -27.62
N LEU A 657 -6.35 -27.20 -28.35
CA LEU A 657 -6.09 -27.42 -29.78
C LEU A 657 -5.21 -28.66 -30.02
N GLY A 658 -4.21 -28.88 -29.17
CA GLY A 658 -3.33 -30.06 -29.27
C GLY A 658 -4.10 -31.36 -29.12
N THR A 659 -4.96 -31.43 -28.12
CA THR A 659 -5.78 -32.62 -27.86
C THR A 659 -6.82 -32.87 -28.96
N LEU A 660 -7.45 -31.81 -29.49
CA LEU A 660 -8.42 -31.93 -30.58
C LEU A 660 -7.78 -32.43 -31.88
N LEU A 661 -6.66 -31.83 -32.30
CA LEU A 661 -6.03 -32.16 -33.58
C LEU A 661 -5.30 -33.51 -33.54
N LEU A 662 -4.62 -33.81 -32.44
CA LEU A 662 -3.78 -35.01 -32.32
C LEU A 662 -4.50 -36.19 -31.66
N GLY A 663 -5.62 -35.96 -30.99
CA GLY A 663 -6.48 -37.03 -30.45
C GLY A 663 -6.96 -37.98 -31.53
N HIS A 664 -7.42 -37.46 -32.66
CA HIS A 664 -7.83 -38.28 -33.80
C HIS A 664 -6.67 -39.07 -34.41
N LEU A 665 -5.47 -38.48 -34.47
CA LEU A 665 -4.28 -39.19 -34.96
C LEU A 665 -3.93 -40.36 -34.05
N ARG A 666 -4.00 -40.15 -32.73
CA ARG A 666 -3.75 -41.19 -31.71
C ARG A 666 -4.75 -42.34 -31.85
N GLU A 667 -6.05 -42.05 -31.94
CA GLU A 667 -7.10 -43.07 -32.10
C GLU A 667 -6.95 -43.85 -33.41
N ASN A 668 -6.71 -43.15 -34.52
CA ASN A 668 -6.51 -43.79 -35.82
C ASN A 668 -5.28 -44.70 -35.81
N TYR A 669 -4.19 -44.26 -35.18
CA TYR A 669 -3.00 -45.07 -35.03
C TYR A 669 -3.26 -46.35 -34.22
N GLN A 670 -3.95 -46.23 -33.07
CA GLN A 670 -4.34 -47.38 -32.24
C GLN A 670 -5.20 -48.39 -33.03
N ARG A 671 -6.16 -47.91 -33.83
CA ARG A 671 -6.98 -48.79 -34.68
C ARG A 671 -6.13 -49.53 -35.72
N HIS A 672 -5.21 -48.84 -36.39
CA HIS A 672 -4.36 -49.46 -37.41
C HIS A 672 -3.35 -50.47 -36.85
N VAL A 673 -2.91 -50.28 -35.61
CA VAL A 673 -2.02 -51.22 -34.94
C VAL A 673 -2.80 -52.42 -34.38
N GLY A 674 -3.98 -52.18 -33.79
CA GLY A 674 -4.82 -53.24 -33.20
C GLY A 674 -5.44 -54.20 -34.21
N VAL A 675 -5.74 -53.77 -35.44
CA VAL A 675 -6.28 -54.63 -36.51
C VAL A 675 -5.26 -55.68 -37.01
N LEU A 676 -3.96 -55.48 -36.75
CA LEU A 676 -2.91 -56.43 -37.14
C LEU A 676 -2.48 -57.36 -36.00
N GLN A 677 -3.26 -57.53 -34.94
CA GLN A 677 -3.17 -58.78 -34.19
C GLN A 677 -3.89 -59.83 -35.04
N PRO A 678 -3.18 -60.68 -35.82
CA PRO A 678 -3.83 -61.78 -36.49
C PRO A 678 -4.51 -62.57 -35.39
N ASN A 679 -5.83 -62.73 -35.51
CA ASN A 679 -6.58 -63.67 -34.70
C ASN A 679 -5.79 -64.99 -34.73
N ALA A 680 -5.13 -65.33 -33.62
CA ALA A 680 -4.55 -66.64 -33.36
C ALA A 680 -5.66 -67.69 -33.16
N ALA A 681 -6.73 -67.57 -33.96
CA ALA A 681 -7.96 -68.34 -33.89
C ALA A 681 -8.15 -69.23 -35.12
N ASN A 682 -7.19 -69.27 -36.06
CA ASN A 682 -7.20 -70.23 -37.17
C ASN A 682 -5.80 -70.81 -37.39
N ASP A 683 -5.26 -71.47 -36.37
CA ASP A 683 -4.35 -72.60 -36.60
C ASP A 683 -5.17 -73.89 -36.47
N PRO A 684 -5.70 -74.45 -37.58
CA PRO A 684 -6.45 -75.70 -37.54
C PRO A 684 -5.60 -76.96 -37.34
N ASP A 685 -4.27 -76.89 -37.19
CA ASP A 685 -3.39 -78.06 -37.11
C ASP A 685 -2.75 -78.33 -35.74
N GLY A 686 -3.28 -77.73 -34.67
CA GLY A 686 -2.99 -78.12 -33.28
C GLY A 686 -3.72 -79.40 -32.83
N CYS A 687 -3.59 -80.51 -33.57
CA CYS A 687 -4.11 -81.83 -33.18
C CYS A 687 -3.07 -82.57 -32.33
N CYS A 688 -3.48 -83.01 -31.13
CA CYS A 688 -2.74 -83.82 -30.13
C CYS A 688 -1.82 -83.06 -29.15
N GLY A 689 -2.41 -82.59 -28.04
CA GLY A 689 -1.67 -82.13 -26.86
C GLY A 689 -2.55 -81.96 -25.64
N VAL A 690 -2.94 -83.09 -25.02
CA VAL A 690 -3.43 -83.27 -23.64
C VAL A 690 -4.34 -82.17 -23.07
N VAL A 691 -5.64 -82.43 -23.15
CA VAL A 691 -6.67 -81.79 -22.33
C VAL A 691 -6.46 -82.19 -20.86
N ILE A 692 -6.00 -81.26 -20.03
CA ILE A 692 -6.21 -81.33 -18.57
C ILE A 692 -7.52 -80.59 -18.29
N PRO A 693 -8.59 -81.26 -17.81
CA PRO A 693 -9.83 -80.58 -17.47
C PRO A 693 -9.65 -79.75 -16.19
N PRO A 694 -10.02 -78.46 -16.17
CA PRO A 694 -10.20 -77.75 -14.91
C PRO A 694 -11.54 -78.18 -14.28
N SER A 695 -11.40 -78.68 -13.06
CA SER A 695 -12.46 -79.03 -12.13
C SER A 695 -13.46 -77.89 -11.96
N SER A 696 -14.71 -78.22 -12.22
CA SER A 696 -15.96 -77.69 -11.69
C SER A 696 -15.83 -76.73 -10.48
N VAL A 697 -16.05 -75.43 -10.71
CA VAL A 697 -16.57 -74.53 -9.67
C VAL A 697 -17.83 -73.86 -10.19
N LYS A 698 -18.90 -74.08 -9.43
CA LYS A 698 -20.29 -73.69 -9.68
C LYS A 698 -20.44 -72.18 -9.90
N GLN A 699 -21.09 -71.81 -11.01
CA GLN A 699 -21.81 -70.55 -11.14
C GLN A 699 -23.23 -70.72 -10.59
N GLY A 700 -23.60 -69.87 -9.65
CA GLY A 700 -24.99 -69.67 -9.21
C GLY A 700 -25.11 -68.26 -8.64
N GLY A 701 -25.79 -67.36 -9.37
CA GLY A 701 -26.03 -66.00 -8.90
C GLY A 701 -26.38 -65.03 -10.01
N ALA A 702 -27.64 -65.03 -10.42
CA ALA A 702 -28.23 -64.02 -11.29
C ALA A 702 -28.41 -62.69 -10.53
N ILE A 703 -27.91 -61.56 -11.06
CA ILE A 703 -28.45 -60.22 -10.74
C ILE A 703 -28.44 -59.32 -11.99
N ARG A 704 -29.60 -58.65 -12.14
CA ARG A 704 -30.01 -57.57 -13.05
C ARG A 704 -28.92 -56.61 -13.53
N GLY A 705 -28.99 -56.28 -14.82
CA GLY A 705 -28.34 -55.12 -15.39
C GLY A 705 -29.01 -53.80 -14.95
N ASN A 706 -28.16 -52.83 -14.61
CA ASN A 706 -28.46 -51.41 -14.68
C ASN A 706 -27.28 -50.73 -15.37
N ALA A 707 -27.58 -50.00 -16.43
CA ALA A 707 -26.65 -49.15 -17.15
C ALA A 707 -26.26 -47.95 -16.28
N MET A 708 -24.97 -47.67 -16.14
CA MET A 708 -24.47 -46.35 -15.74
C MET A 708 -23.27 -45.95 -16.59
N ALA A 709 -23.27 -44.66 -16.91
CA ALA A 709 -22.31 -43.95 -17.73
C ALA A 709 -20.89 -43.99 -17.13
N VAL A 710 -19.90 -44.19 -18.00
CA VAL A 710 -18.47 -44.09 -17.66
C VAL A 710 -18.05 -42.63 -17.77
N ALA A 711 -17.86 -41.98 -16.63
CA ALA A 711 -17.00 -40.82 -16.48
C ALA A 711 -15.60 -41.31 -16.12
N ASN A 712 -14.61 -41.06 -16.98
CA ASN A 712 -13.21 -41.37 -16.71
C ASN A 712 -12.53 -40.18 -16.02
N GLY A 713 -12.11 -40.39 -14.77
CA GLY A 713 -11.23 -39.50 -14.03
C GLY A 713 -10.59 -40.26 -12.86
N ALA A 714 -9.28 -40.05 -12.68
CA ALA A 714 -8.40 -40.56 -11.61
C ALA A 714 -7.73 -41.94 -11.85
N SER A 715 -6.50 -41.89 -12.36
CA SER A 715 -5.42 -42.84 -12.04
C SER A 715 -4.53 -42.10 -11.03
N GLY A 716 -4.21 -42.58 -9.83
CA GLY A 716 -3.83 -43.94 -9.46
C GLY A 716 -2.40 -43.83 -8.94
N ASN A 717 -2.28 -43.60 -7.63
CA ASN A 717 -1.05 -43.34 -6.90
C ASN A 717 -0.53 -44.68 -6.35
N ASP A 718 0.49 -45.27 -6.97
CA ASP A 718 1.11 -46.50 -6.47
C ASP A 718 2.36 -46.17 -5.66
N GLY A 719 2.27 -46.47 -4.36
CA GLY A 719 3.38 -46.44 -3.43
C GLY A 719 4.33 -47.63 -3.64
N VAL A 720 5.63 -47.35 -3.68
CA VAL A 720 6.68 -48.36 -3.61
C VAL A 720 7.33 -48.28 -2.22
N ASN A 721 7.20 -49.39 -1.50
CA ASN A 721 7.86 -49.67 -0.22
C ASN A 721 9.39 -49.61 -0.37
N ALA A 722 10.03 -48.72 0.39
CA ALA A 722 11.47 -48.69 0.58
C ALA A 722 11.89 -49.84 1.50
N LYS A 723 12.64 -50.80 0.92
CA LYS A 723 13.28 -51.88 1.65
C LYS A 723 14.66 -51.41 2.10
N GLN A 724 14.82 -51.40 3.42
CA GLN A 724 15.99 -51.14 4.23
C GLN A 724 17.25 -51.87 3.70
N VAL A 725 18.28 -51.13 3.30
CA VAL A 725 19.64 -51.65 3.08
C VAL A 725 20.52 -51.16 4.22
N VAL A 726 20.97 -52.12 5.02
CA VAL A 726 21.98 -51.99 6.06
C VAL A 726 23.35 -51.89 5.38
N SER A 727 24.04 -50.76 5.52
CA SER A 727 25.48 -50.66 5.24
C SER A 727 26.25 -50.78 6.55
N ASN A 728 26.95 -51.91 6.70
CA ASN A 728 28.02 -52.09 7.67
C ASN A 728 29.24 -51.25 7.25
N GLY A 729 29.59 -50.24 8.05
CA GLY A 729 30.92 -49.62 8.05
C GLY A 729 31.76 -50.30 9.13
N ARG A 730 32.90 -50.89 8.73
CA ARG A 730 33.89 -51.52 9.60
C ARG A 730 35.16 -50.69 9.58
N ASP A 731 35.77 -50.59 10.76
CA ASP A 731 36.95 -49.81 11.14
C ASP A 731 38.20 -50.04 10.29
N GLY A 732 39.06 -49.02 10.27
CA GLY A 732 40.44 -49.11 9.80
C GLY A 732 41.26 -47.86 10.10
N HIS A 733 42.03 -47.92 11.20
CA HIS A 733 43.10 -47.01 11.58
C HIS A 733 44.16 -46.79 10.47
N GLY A 734 44.76 -45.60 10.47
CA GLY A 734 45.95 -45.24 9.69
C GLY A 734 46.10 -43.73 9.58
#